data_AF-A0A942VB98-F1
#
_entry.id   AF-A0A942VB98-F1
#
_cell.length_a   1.000
_cell.length_b   1.000
_cell.length_c   1.000
_cell.angle_alpha   90.00
_cell.angle_beta   90.00
_cell.angle_gamma   90.00
#
_symmetry.space_group_name_H-M   'P 1'
#
loop_
_entity.id
_entity.type
_entity.pdbx_description
1 polymer ?
#
loop_
_entity_poly.entity_id
_entity_poly.type
_entity_poly.pdbx_seq_one_letter_code
_entity_poly.pdbx_strand_id
1 'polypeptide(L)'
;MHRIDINNLNPIIKDLLNLRGIKTKSDIFDFFFQDIYSLSSPFGIKDMNIFVDRLKEAIESEEKILIYGDKDADGITAASIIYNTLKSVTKNVEAFVPNHSTGYGLSKSVIEEYANSGTSLIITVDCGISNVEEVEFAREHSIDIIVTDHHDIPEILPNAYAIFNPKLSNTGFVSKNFAGCVVAFKLMQAFVLSYTRVYNKDIIILDYEIDKKNNILKKVKALKSTNFVLNSEPFGFEIIKENENSYKSIYSDFYDELLTEDELLEELATYMFEGDGAILVLTGGEYRLKRLLSIFEKYEIFLPAFDKVYDLLQLGATYGNINIKNFRTLNEFALALNVNIYKYENIEYGDLIIKMEIFKRMFYMSQKQFQNYLKRESILAAFGIVADVVPVIEENRAYIKCALEELSKPSHIRYNAILEKMNLLNTKIDTQTIGWRLAPFINAAGRMNKPEYALQLLTSELKEEALKLSEEVYNMNETRKSLTDECFNTVSEYIKNNDSLSMPIILVKSKEIEQGLTGLIAGKVLNEYGKTAIILHEDEELGICTGSIRSRGNNNAREMLEFTSVYLNKFGGHKNAAGFSLNIDKFDKFAEKIIKYSLENNFESSEKESKNYDMILDLKYINVELAEIIEAFEPFGVSNEEPIFYCNKVKVVKIKTLPKNDKLHLKIELNQGDKNIAAMLWDSNEEEVKKLENSNYIDICYKLKIDRYNGRKLEQLILENYIIH
;
A
#
# COMPACT_ATOMS: atom_id res chain seq x y z
N MET A 1 -2.03 -19.99 -10.29
CA MET A 1 -2.64 -18.79 -10.89
C MET A 1 -3.63 -19.07 -12.04
N HIS A 2 -3.73 -20.31 -12.57
CA HIS A 2 -4.64 -20.67 -13.68
C HIS A 2 -6.14 -20.88 -13.32
N ARG A 3 -6.76 -20.04 -12.48
CA ARG A 3 -8.13 -20.33 -12.01
C ARG A 3 -9.20 -19.28 -12.27
N ILE A 4 -8.81 -18.06 -12.63
CA ILE A 4 -9.77 -17.01 -12.98
C ILE A 4 -9.76 -16.83 -14.49
N ASP A 5 -10.85 -17.22 -15.15
CA ASP A 5 -11.13 -16.84 -16.52
C ASP A 5 -12.00 -15.58 -16.52
N ILE A 6 -11.39 -14.43 -16.84
CA ILE A 6 -12.07 -13.12 -16.87
C ILE A 6 -13.25 -13.13 -17.86
N ASN A 7 -13.20 -13.96 -18.90
CA ASN A 7 -14.28 -14.03 -19.88
C ASN A 7 -15.42 -14.96 -19.45
N ASN A 8 -15.21 -15.79 -18.43
CA ASN A 8 -16.19 -16.78 -17.96
C ASN A 8 -16.16 -16.90 -16.42
N LEU A 9 -16.51 -15.81 -15.74
CA LEU A 9 -16.60 -15.78 -14.29
C LEU A 9 -17.88 -16.46 -13.80
N ASN A 10 -17.76 -17.21 -12.70
CA ASN A 10 -18.90 -17.71 -11.95
C ASN A 10 -19.80 -16.53 -11.52
N PRO A 11 -21.14 -16.61 -11.65
CA PRO A 11 -22.06 -15.52 -11.29
C PRO A 11 -21.87 -14.99 -9.86
N ILE A 12 -21.63 -15.87 -8.89
CA ILE A 12 -21.37 -15.53 -7.49
C ILE A 12 -20.15 -14.60 -7.38
N ILE A 13 -19.11 -14.90 -8.15
CA ILE A 13 -17.86 -14.16 -8.16
C ILE A 13 -18.06 -12.80 -8.81
N LYS A 14 -18.83 -12.75 -9.90
CA LYS A 14 -19.19 -11.49 -10.55
C LYS A 14 -19.96 -10.57 -9.60
N ASP A 15 -20.91 -11.11 -8.82
CA ASP A 15 -21.66 -10.33 -7.84
C ASP A 15 -20.76 -9.82 -6.71
N LEU A 16 -19.85 -10.65 -6.18
CA LEU A 16 -18.86 -10.22 -5.19
C LEU A 16 -17.90 -9.14 -5.71
N LEU A 17 -17.48 -9.20 -6.97
CA LEU A 17 -16.66 -8.16 -7.60
C LEU A 17 -17.46 -6.87 -7.78
N ASN A 18 -18.71 -6.96 -8.20
CA ASN A 18 -19.61 -5.80 -8.35
C ASN A 18 -19.82 -5.07 -7.01
N LEU A 19 -19.96 -5.80 -5.90
CA LEU A 19 -20.07 -5.22 -4.55
C LEU A 19 -18.81 -4.41 -4.15
N ARG A 20 -17.65 -4.73 -4.73
CA ARG A 20 -16.38 -4.01 -4.53
C ARG A 20 -16.14 -2.91 -5.57
N GLY A 21 -17.13 -2.62 -6.42
CA GLY A 21 -16.98 -1.65 -7.51
C GLY A 21 -16.14 -2.13 -8.69
N ILE A 22 -15.72 -3.40 -8.71
CA ILE A 22 -14.90 -3.99 -9.77
C ILE A 22 -15.83 -4.50 -10.88
N LYS A 23 -15.89 -3.80 -12.01
CA LYS A 23 -16.94 -4.01 -13.03
C LYS A 23 -16.40 -4.34 -14.41
N THR A 24 -15.29 -3.73 -14.80
CA THR A 24 -14.72 -3.89 -16.15
C THR A 24 -13.73 -5.06 -16.20
N LYS A 25 -13.47 -5.59 -17.40
CA LYS A 25 -12.41 -6.61 -17.58
C LYS A 25 -11.05 -6.10 -17.11
N SER A 26 -10.81 -4.80 -17.27
CA SER A 26 -9.59 -4.15 -16.79
C SER A 26 -9.49 -4.17 -15.27
N ASP A 27 -10.56 -3.79 -14.56
CA ASP A 27 -10.59 -3.80 -13.10
C ASP A 27 -10.40 -5.22 -12.55
N ILE A 28 -11.08 -6.20 -13.16
CA ILE A 28 -10.98 -7.61 -12.77
C ILE A 28 -9.55 -8.11 -12.98
N PHE A 29 -8.93 -7.75 -14.12
CA PHE A 29 -7.56 -8.14 -14.39
C PHE A 29 -6.60 -7.57 -13.35
N ASP A 30 -6.68 -6.27 -13.06
CA ASP A 30 -5.82 -5.64 -12.04
C ASP A 30 -6.03 -6.29 -10.66
N PHE A 31 -7.28 -6.54 -10.26
CA PHE A 31 -7.58 -7.13 -8.95
C PHE A 31 -6.90 -8.49 -8.71
N PHE A 32 -6.94 -9.37 -9.71
CA PHE A 32 -6.40 -10.73 -9.60
C PHE A 32 -4.93 -10.85 -10.00
N PHE A 33 -4.51 -10.13 -11.05
CA PHE A 33 -3.23 -10.38 -11.73
C PHE A 33 -2.19 -9.26 -11.55
N GLN A 34 -2.55 -8.08 -11.01
CA GLN A 34 -1.56 -7.05 -10.69
C GLN A 34 -0.58 -7.56 -9.62
N ASP A 35 0.71 -7.29 -9.86
CA ASP A 35 1.82 -7.66 -8.98
C ASP A 35 2.86 -6.52 -8.89
N ILE A 36 3.96 -6.78 -8.17
CA ILE A 36 5.00 -5.77 -7.87
C ILE A 36 5.71 -5.21 -9.12
N TYR A 37 5.65 -5.88 -10.27
CA TYR A 37 6.22 -5.37 -11.52
C TYR A 37 5.21 -4.61 -12.38
N SER A 38 3.95 -4.59 -11.95
CA SER A 38 2.87 -3.81 -12.57
C SER A 38 2.72 -2.41 -11.95
N LEU A 39 3.60 -2.03 -11.03
CA LEU A 39 3.60 -0.70 -10.42
C LEU A 39 3.80 0.39 -11.50
N SER A 40 3.09 1.49 -11.34
CA SER A 40 3.30 2.73 -12.08
C SER A 40 4.74 3.23 -11.95
N SER A 41 5.24 3.88 -13.01
CA SER A 41 6.54 4.54 -12.94
C SER A 41 6.50 5.65 -11.90
N PRO A 42 7.46 5.72 -10.96
CA PRO A 42 7.49 6.77 -9.96
C PRO A 42 7.74 8.15 -10.58
N PHE A 43 8.28 8.22 -11.80
CA PHE A 43 8.47 9.47 -12.53
C PHE A 43 7.18 10.08 -13.09
N GLY A 44 6.04 9.37 -12.98
CA GLY A 44 4.73 9.97 -13.19
C GLY A 44 4.33 10.92 -12.06
N ILE A 45 5.00 10.83 -10.91
CA ILE A 45 4.78 11.72 -9.76
C ILE A 45 5.50 13.04 -10.03
N LYS A 46 4.77 14.13 -9.83
CA LYS A 46 5.28 15.50 -9.97
C LYS A 46 6.50 15.70 -9.06
N ASP A 47 7.49 16.46 -9.55
CA ASP A 47 8.72 16.82 -8.83
C ASP A 47 9.64 15.62 -8.49
N MET A 48 9.37 14.42 -9.00
CA MET A 48 10.22 13.24 -8.77
C MET A 48 11.65 13.42 -9.31
N ASN A 49 11.82 14.12 -10.45
CA ASN A 49 13.16 14.45 -10.96
C ASN A 49 13.90 15.40 -10.01
N ILE A 50 13.21 16.43 -9.48
CA ILE A 50 13.77 17.38 -8.50
C ILE A 50 14.28 16.63 -7.26
N PHE A 51 13.52 15.64 -6.77
CA PHE A 51 13.95 14.78 -5.68
C PHE A 51 15.20 13.98 -6.00
N VAL A 52 15.22 13.27 -7.14
CA VAL A 52 16.35 12.43 -7.54
C VAL A 52 17.61 13.27 -7.73
N ASP A 53 17.50 14.42 -8.38
CA ASP A 53 18.62 15.31 -8.66
C ASP A 53 19.22 15.87 -7.37
N ARG A 54 18.38 16.39 -6.46
CA ARG A 54 18.85 16.92 -5.16
C ARG A 54 19.49 15.86 -4.29
N LEU A 55 18.93 14.66 -4.26
CA LEU A 55 19.47 13.55 -3.49
C LEU A 55 20.81 13.06 -4.07
N LYS A 56 20.95 13.01 -5.40
CA LYS A 56 22.24 12.70 -6.05
C LYS A 56 23.27 13.78 -5.77
N GLU A 57 22.91 15.06 -5.86
CA GLU A 57 23.78 16.18 -5.52
C GLU A 57 24.29 16.07 -4.07
N ALA A 58 23.41 15.74 -3.12
CA ALA A 58 23.78 15.52 -1.72
C ALA A 58 24.80 14.39 -1.59
N ILE A 59 24.59 13.27 -2.29
CA ILE A 59 25.50 12.12 -2.25
C ILE A 59 26.85 12.46 -2.89
N GLU A 60 26.85 13.11 -4.06
CA GLU A 60 28.06 13.48 -4.80
C GLU A 60 28.89 14.54 -4.06
N SER A 61 28.24 15.44 -3.35
CA SER A 61 28.87 16.48 -2.53
C SER A 61 29.22 16.00 -1.11
N GLU A 62 29.03 14.71 -0.82
CA GLU A 62 29.21 14.11 0.52
C GLU A 62 28.45 14.86 1.63
N GLU A 63 27.29 15.45 1.32
CA GLU A 63 26.42 16.09 2.29
C GLU A 63 25.91 15.10 3.35
N LYS A 64 25.61 15.62 4.55
CA LYS A 64 24.95 14.84 5.61
C LYS A 64 23.43 14.90 5.41
N ILE A 65 22.83 13.72 5.33
CA ILE A 65 21.41 13.50 5.05
C ILE A 65 20.74 12.89 6.28
N LEU A 66 19.67 13.51 6.76
CA LEU A 66 18.83 12.99 7.83
C LEU A 66 17.50 12.50 7.29
N ILE A 67 17.13 11.27 7.64
CA ILE A 67 15.78 10.73 7.42
C ILE A 67 15.00 10.90 8.72
N TYR A 68 13.96 11.72 8.69
CA TYR A 68 13.14 12.04 9.86
C TYR A 68 11.77 11.36 9.75
N GLY A 69 11.53 10.29 10.51
CA GLY A 69 10.26 9.55 10.49
C GLY A 69 9.31 9.89 11.63
N ASP A 70 8.08 9.37 11.59
CA ASP A 70 7.20 9.26 12.78
C ASP A 70 7.51 7.98 13.58
N LYS A 71 7.01 7.92 14.81
CA LYS A 71 7.30 6.88 15.81
C LYS A 71 6.42 5.64 15.73
N ASP A 72 5.43 5.65 14.85
CA ASP A 72 4.57 4.50 14.62
C ASP A 72 5.13 3.59 13.52
N ALA A 73 4.43 2.51 13.22
CA ALA A 73 4.92 1.53 12.27
C ALA A 73 4.99 2.07 10.84
N ASP A 74 4.15 3.00 10.42
CA ASP A 74 4.23 3.58 9.07
C ASP A 74 5.48 4.48 8.98
N GLY A 75 5.65 5.42 9.90
CA GLY A 75 6.84 6.27 9.97
C GLY A 75 8.15 5.50 10.13
N ILE A 76 8.21 4.51 11.02
CA ILE A 76 9.41 3.68 11.23
C ILE A 76 9.73 2.86 9.97
N THR A 77 8.72 2.29 9.30
CA THR A 77 8.94 1.50 8.07
C THR A 77 9.34 2.40 6.90
N ALA A 78 8.73 3.59 6.77
CA ALA A 78 9.09 4.58 5.77
C ALA A 78 10.54 5.06 5.93
N ALA A 79 10.96 5.38 7.15
CA ALA A 79 12.34 5.77 7.46
C ALA A 79 13.32 4.62 7.14
N SER A 80 12.93 3.40 7.49
CA SER A 80 13.70 2.19 7.19
C SER A 80 13.88 1.96 5.69
N ILE A 81 12.87 2.23 4.86
CA ILE A 81 12.96 2.08 3.39
C ILE A 81 14.01 3.02 2.80
N ILE A 82 13.95 4.32 3.17
CA ILE A 82 14.92 5.30 2.66
C ILE A 82 16.31 4.98 3.18
N TYR A 83 16.47 4.77 4.50
CA TYR A 83 17.76 4.47 5.10
C TYR A 83 18.40 3.20 4.52
N ASN A 84 17.65 2.10 4.39
CA ASN A 84 18.16 0.85 3.83
C ASN A 84 18.61 0.98 2.37
N THR A 85 18.02 1.91 1.63
CA THR A 85 18.40 2.21 0.25
C THR A 85 19.67 3.06 0.22
N LEU A 86 19.69 4.18 0.97
CA LEU A 86 20.78 5.16 0.93
C LEU A 86 22.08 4.69 1.60
N LYS A 87 22.01 3.89 2.66
CA LYS A 87 23.22 3.37 3.34
C LYS A 87 24.11 2.50 2.44
N SER A 88 23.56 2.00 1.32
CA SER A 88 24.31 1.23 0.32
C SER A 88 25.12 2.09 -0.64
N VAL A 89 24.85 3.40 -0.68
CA VAL A 89 25.45 4.36 -1.63
C VAL A 89 26.19 5.51 -0.94
N THR A 90 25.85 5.84 0.31
CA THR A 90 26.55 6.85 1.11
C THR A 90 26.67 6.43 2.58
N LYS A 91 27.73 6.90 3.23
CA LYS A 91 27.96 6.76 4.69
C LYS A 91 27.41 7.95 5.50
N ASN A 92 27.06 9.05 4.84
CA ASN A 92 26.62 10.30 5.47
C ASN A 92 25.09 10.37 5.58
N VAL A 93 24.46 9.24 5.92
CA VAL A 93 23.01 9.15 6.11
C VAL A 93 22.70 8.65 7.52
N GLU A 94 21.76 9.29 8.18
CA GLU A 94 21.24 8.91 9.49
C GLU A 94 19.72 8.83 9.45
N ALA A 95 19.12 7.99 10.28
CA ALA A 95 17.68 7.91 10.44
C ALA A 95 17.30 8.20 11.89
N PHE A 96 16.30 9.06 12.07
CA PHE A 96 15.80 9.53 13.34
C PHE A 96 14.29 9.36 13.41
N VAL A 97 13.80 8.92 14.58
CA VAL A 97 12.37 8.85 14.89
C VAL A 97 12.13 9.50 16.25
N PRO A 98 11.15 10.41 16.39
CA PRO A 98 10.92 11.17 17.60
C PRO A 98 10.37 10.28 18.71
N ASN A 99 10.71 10.60 19.95
CA ASN A 99 10.14 9.99 21.14
C ASN A 99 9.14 10.97 21.82
N HIS A 100 8.63 10.63 23.00
CA HIS A 100 7.65 11.47 23.69
C HIS A 100 8.22 12.83 24.13
N SER A 101 9.51 12.92 24.46
CA SER A 101 10.12 14.18 24.90
C SER A 101 10.41 15.14 23.75
N THR A 102 10.52 14.66 22.50
CA THR A 102 10.70 15.51 21.32
C THR A 102 9.40 16.10 20.78
N GLY A 103 8.24 15.57 21.17
CA GLY A 103 6.93 15.98 20.65
C GLY A 103 6.49 15.23 19.38
N TYR A 104 5.42 15.72 18.73
CA TYR A 104 4.86 15.15 17.48
C TYR A 104 5.25 16.00 16.27
N GLY A 105 5.57 15.35 15.15
CA GLY A 105 6.07 15.99 13.93
C GLY A 105 7.50 16.51 14.06
N LEU A 106 7.93 17.37 13.13
CA LEU A 106 9.26 17.98 13.19
C LEU A 106 9.42 18.85 14.44
N SER A 107 10.64 18.88 14.97
CA SER A 107 11.01 19.74 16.10
C SER A 107 12.15 20.68 15.73
N LYS A 108 11.98 21.98 16.02
CA LYS A 108 13.03 22.99 15.84
C LYS A 108 14.30 22.64 16.62
N SER A 109 14.18 22.04 17.81
CA SER A 109 15.36 21.64 18.60
C SER A 109 16.16 20.53 17.93
N VAL A 110 15.48 19.58 17.29
CA VAL A 110 16.14 18.49 16.56
C VAL A 110 16.77 19.03 15.28
N ILE A 111 16.06 19.92 14.56
CA ILE A 111 16.61 20.60 13.38
C ILE A 111 17.89 21.37 13.76
N GLU A 112 17.88 22.12 14.86
CA GLU A 112 19.04 22.87 15.35
C GLU A 112 20.21 21.95 15.72
N GLU A 113 19.94 20.82 16.41
CA GLU A 113 20.94 19.81 16.71
C GLU A 113 21.62 19.27 15.45
N TYR A 114 20.84 18.86 14.45
CA TYR A 114 21.39 18.32 13.21
C TYR A 114 22.05 19.40 12.35
N ALA A 115 21.55 20.65 12.34
CA ALA A 115 22.21 21.79 11.71
C ALA A 115 23.61 22.01 12.30
N ASN A 116 23.73 21.98 13.62
CA ASN A 116 25.01 22.08 14.31
C ASN A 116 25.96 20.91 14.01
N SER A 117 25.41 19.74 13.67
CA SER A 117 26.18 18.58 13.22
C SER A 117 26.62 18.67 11.75
N GLY A 118 26.16 19.68 10.99
CA GLY A 118 26.46 19.89 9.57
C GLY A 118 25.54 19.13 8.61
N THR A 119 24.35 18.71 9.06
CA THR A 119 23.29 18.23 8.17
C THR A 119 22.81 19.36 7.26
N SER A 120 22.68 19.08 5.97
CA SER A 120 22.23 20.05 4.95
C SER A 120 21.01 19.58 4.17
N LEU A 121 20.60 18.32 4.32
CA LEU A 121 19.38 17.77 3.74
C LEU A 121 18.60 16.95 4.79
N ILE A 122 17.34 17.28 5.00
CA ILE A 122 16.38 16.48 5.77
C ILE A 122 15.30 15.95 4.82
N ILE A 123 15.04 14.66 4.87
CA ILE A 123 13.91 14.01 4.20
C ILE A 123 12.95 13.52 5.27
N THR A 124 11.76 14.13 5.35
CA THR A 124 10.74 13.71 6.29
C THR A 124 9.94 12.56 5.70
N VAL A 125 9.54 11.61 6.52
CA VAL A 125 8.68 10.49 6.13
C VAL A 125 7.54 10.32 7.10
N ASP A 126 6.33 10.19 6.56
CA ASP A 126 5.10 10.07 7.34
C ASP A 126 4.84 11.27 8.30
N CYS A 127 5.44 12.42 7.98
CA CYS A 127 5.26 13.64 8.73
C CYS A 127 5.74 14.85 7.93
N GLY A 128 5.42 16.04 8.42
CA GLY A 128 5.96 17.31 7.93
C GLY A 128 4.98 18.16 7.13
N ILE A 129 3.87 17.63 6.61
CA ILE A 129 2.95 18.42 5.77
C ILE A 129 2.31 19.60 6.52
N SER A 130 2.19 19.49 7.85
CA SER A 130 1.64 20.55 8.72
C SER A 130 2.71 21.39 9.43
N ASN A 131 4.00 21.13 9.20
CA ASN A 131 5.12 21.73 9.93
C ASN A 131 5.69 22.98 9.22
N VAL A 132 4.85 24.00 9.02
CA VAL A 132 5.21 25.22 8.26
C VAL A 132 6.38 25.96 8.91
N GLU A 133 6.31 26.19 10.22
CA GLU A 133 7.34 26.95 10.94
C GLU A 133 8.65 26.18 11.08
N GLU A 134 8.59 24.86 11.28
CA GLU A 134 9.80 24.05 11.39
C GLU A 134 10.54 23.96 10.05
N VAL A 135 9.81 23.87 8.94
CA VAL A 135 10.41 23.87 7.60
C VAL A 135 11.07 25.22 7.29
N GLU A 136 10.45 26.34 7.64
CA GLU A 136 11.08 27.65 7.47
C GLU A 136 12.32 27.81 8.37
N PHE A 137 12.24 27.35 9.63
CA PHE A 137 13.38 27.37 10.55
C PHE A 137 14.57 26.56 10.01
N ALA A 138 14.34 25.40 9.39
CA ALA A 138 15.40 24.62 8.76
C ALA A 138 16.08 25.36 7.61
N ARG A 139 15.29 26.08 6.78
CA ARG A 139 15.83 26.90 5.69
C ARG A 139 16.70 28.05 6.20
N GLU A 140 16.30 28.70 7.28
CA GLU A 140 17.11 29.73 7.96
C GLU A 140 18.48 29.17 8.40
N HIS A 141 18.56 27.86 8.64
CA HIS A 141 19.79 27.12 8.97
C HIS A 141 20.47 26.47 7.77
N SER A 142 20.11 26.86 6.54
CA SER A 142 20.67 26.32 5.29
C SER A 142 20.47 24.80 5.13
N ILE A 143 19.35 24.29 5.62
CA ILE A 143 18.93 22.91 5.44
C ILE A 143 17.79 22.86 4.43
N ASP A 144 17.98 22.09 3.37
CA ASP A 144 16.88 21.72 2.48
C ASP A 144 16.00 20.67 3.15
N ILE A 145 14.68 20.87 3.11
CA ILE A 145 13.72 19.86 3.56
C ILE A 145 12.92 19.34 2.37
N ILE A 146 12.91 18.02 2.21
CA ILE A 146 11.97 17.32 1.33
C ILE A 146 10.91 16.67 2.20
N VAL A 147 9.66 17.09 2.03
CA VAL A 147 8.53 16.58 2.82
C VAL A 147 7.90 15.39 2.12
N THR A 148 7.79 14.25 2.80
CA THR A 148 7.06 13.08 2.29
C THR A 148 6.04 12.63 3.33
N ASP A 149 4.77 12.68 2.96
CA ASP A 149 3.66 12.56 3.91
C ASP A 149 2.40 12.05 3.18
N HIS A 150 1.39 11.64 3.94
CA HIS A 150 0.08 11.24 3.42
C HIS A 150 -1.10 11.74 4.29
N HIS A 151 -0.80 12.49 5.36
CA HIS A 151 -1.80 13.14 6.20
C HIS A 151 -2.64 14.17 5.42
N ASP A 152 -3.75 14.58 6.04
CA ASP A 152 -4.66 15.56 5.46
C ASP A 152 -3.95 16.90 5.18
N ILE A 153 -4.31 17.52 4.06
CA ILE A 153 -3.66 18.73 3.57
C ILE A 153 -4.10 19.94 4.40
N PRO A 154 -3.18 20.69 5.04
CA PRO A 154 -3.51 21.91 5.76
C PRO A 154 -3.80 23.08 4.79
N GLU A 155 -4.37 24.17 5.31
CA GLU A 155 -4.62 25.38 4.52
C GLU A 155 -3.33 26.03 4.00
N ILE A 156 -2.25 25.97 4.79
CA ILE A 156 -0.94 26.53 4.46
C ILE A 156 0.05 25.39 4.37
N LEU A 157 0.70 25.25 3.22
CA LEU A 157 1.75 24.26 2.98
C LEU A 157 3.12 24.79 3.43
N PRO A 158 4.01 23.92 3.92
CA PRO A 158 5.38 24.29 4.26
C PRO A 158 6.16 24.69 3.00
N ASN A 159 7.10 25.62 3.16
CA ASN A 159 7.99 26.09 2.09
C ASN A 159 9.17 25.12 1.83
N ALA A 160 8.86 23.85 1.61
CA ALA A 160 9.86 22.79 1.43
C ALA A 160 10.55 22.85 0.05
N TYR A 161 11.72 22.21 -0.08
CA TYR A 161 12.42 22.02 -1.36
C TYR A 161 11.55 21.22 -2.36
N ALA A 162 10.88 20.18 -1.86
CA ALA A 162 9.85 19.44 -2.57
C ALA A 162 8.84 18.83 -1.57
N ILE A 163 7.59 18.62 -2.01
CA ILE A 163 6.53 18.01 -1.19
C ILE A 163 5.90 16.85 -1.97
N PHE A 164 5.91 15.67 -1.35
CA PHE A 164 5.28 14.47 -1.86
C PHE A 164 4.16 14.06 -0.91
N ASN A 165 2.92 14.38 -1.30
CA ASN A 165 1.72 13.90 -0.61
C ASN A 165 0.65 13.46 -1.62
N PRO A 166 0.17 12.20 -1.59
CA PRO A 166 -0.84 11.68 -2.52
C PRO A 166 -2.15 12.46 -2.54
N LYS A 167 -2.52 13.14 -1.45
CA LYS A 167 -3.76 13.89 -1.32
C LYS A 167 -3.71 15.29 -1.94
N LEU A 168 -2.52 15.80 -2.28
CA LEU A 168 -2.39 17.06 -3.04
C LEU A 168 -3.00 16.92 -4.44
N SER A 169 -3.46 18.03 -5.01
CA SER A 169 -3.98 18.05 -6.38
C SER A 169 -2.85 17.94 -7.42
N ASN A 170 -3.10 17.24 -8.53
CA ASN A 170 -2.19 17.13 -9.68
C ASN A 170 -0.78 16.61 -9.34
N THR A 171 -0.71 15.62 -8.45
CA THR A 171 0.55 15.05 -7.97
C THR A 171 1.10 13.93 -8.84
N GLY A 172 0.27 13.31 -9.68
CA GLY A 172 0.66 12.14 -10.47
C GLY A 172 0.74 10.83 -9.68
N PHE A 173 0.44 10.83 -8.38
CA PHE A 173 0.21 9.58 -7.65
C PHE A 173 -1.05 8.88 -8.21
N VAL A 174 -0.93 7.57 -8.48
CA VAL A 174 -2.05 6.78 -9.01
C VAL A 174 -3.14 6.50 -7.96
N SER A 175 -2.84 6.70 -6.67
CA SER A 175 -3.78 6.51 -5.58
C SER A 175 -3.60 7.60 -4.52
N LYS A 176 -4.70 8.09 -3.96
CA LYS A 176 -4.69 8.99 -2.79
C LYS A 176 -4.56 8.24 -1.45
N ASN A 177 -4.63 6.91 -1.51
CA ASN A 177 -4.69 6.02 -0.33
C ASN A 177 -3.32 5.40 -0.01
N PHE A 178 -2.23 5.98 -0.50
CA PHE A 178 -0.89 5.54 -0.13
C PHE A 178 -0.55 5.99 1.29
N ALA A 179 -0.02 5.07 2.08
CA ALA A 179 0.60 5.32 3.37
C ALA A 179 1.97 6.00 3.19
N GLY A 180 2.52 6.60 4.24
CA GLY A 180 3.84 7.24 4.24
C GLY A 180 4.96 6.31 3.76
N CYS A 181 4.94 5.03 4.15
CA CYS A 181 5.90 4.03 3.68
C CYS A 181 5.85 3.79 2.16
N VAL A 182 4.67 3.92 1.53
CA VAL A 182 4.51 3.75 0.08
C VAL A 182 5.02 4.97 -0.66
N VAL A 183 4.81 6.17 -0.11
CA VAL A 183 5.41 7.41 -0.64
C VAL A 183 6.94 7.30 -0.62
N ALA A 184 7.52 6.93 0.52
CA ALA A 184 8.96 6.68 0.67
C ALA A 184 9.47 5.60 -0.30
N PHE A 185 8.69 4.52 -0.49
CA PHE A 185 9.00 3.49 -1.49
C PHE A 185 9.04 4.08 -2.90
N LYS A 186 8.06 4.87 -3.33
CA LYS A 186 8.05 5.45 -4.68
C LYS A 186 9.25 6.36 -4.95
N LEU A 187 9.65 7.15 -3.96
CA LEU A 187 10.84 8.01 -4.06
C LEU A 187 12.11 7.15 -4.23
N MET A 188 12.29 6.14 -3.39
CA MET A 188 13.44 5.24 -3.50
C MET A 188 13.38 4.36 -4.76
N GLN A 189 12.20 4.03 -5.26
CA GLN A 189 12.03 3.36 -6.55
C GLN A 189 12.57 4.23 -7.68
N ALA A 190 12.27 5.55 -7.69
CA ALA A 190 12.83 6.48 -8.67
C ALA A 190 14.35 6.60 -8.53
N PHE A 191 14.83 6.74 -7.30
CA PHE A 191 16.26 6.82 -7.02
C PHE A 191 17.02 5.58 -7.52
N VAL A 192 16.54 4.36 -7.23
CA VAL A 192 17.19 3.13 -7.74
C VAL A 192 17.08 3.03 -9.26
N LEU A 193 15.95 3.40 -9.86
CA LEU A 193 15.81 3.46 -11.33
C LEU A 193 16.81 4.44 -11.95
N SER A 194 17.16 5.52 -11.25
CA SER A 194 18.05 6.55 -11.75
C SER A 194 19.51 6.11 -11.94
N TYR A 195 19.89 4.93 -11.44
CA TYR A 195 21.19 4.28 -11.69
C TYR A 195 21.13 3.26 -12.82
N THR A 196 19.97 3.07 -13.43
CA THR A 196 19.82 2.16 -14.56
C THR A 196 20.08 2.87 -15.87
N ARG A 197 20.51 2.12 -16.89
CA ARG A 197 20.84 2.66 -18.22
C ARG A 197 19.66 3.26 -19.00
N VAL A 198 18.43 3.14 -18.50
CA VAL A 198 17.23 3.68 -19.15
C VAL A 198 16.82 5.04 -18.58
N TYR A 199 17.46 5.47 -17.48
CA TYR A 199 17.12 6.72 -16.82
C TYR A 199 17.45 7.92 -17.71
N ASN A 200 16.49 8.85 -17.85
CA ASN A 200 16.54 10.04 -18.70
C ASN A 200 16.91 9.76 -20.17
N LYS A 201 16.68 8.53 -20.64
CA LYS A 201 16.80 8.15 -22.04
C LYS A 201 15.42 8.05 -22.67
N ASP A 202 15.34 8.48 -23.92
CA ASP A 202 14.14 8.24 -24.71
C ASP A 202 14.05 6.77 -25.07
N ILE A 203 12.95 6.16 -24.67
CA ILE A 203 12.59 4.78 -24.98
C ILE A 203 11.58 4.83 -26.10
N ILE A 204 11.96 4.32 -27.26
CA ILE A 204 11.13 4.33 -28.46
C ILE A 204 10.69 2.91 -28.77
N ILE A 205 9.38 2.64 -28.65
CA ILE A 205 8.78 1.43 -29.23
C ILE A 205 8.55 1.70 -30.70
N LEU A 206 9.13 0.88 -31.57
CA LEU A 206 8.94 1.01 -33.00
C LEU A 206 8.28 -0.26 -33.57
N ASP A 207 7.18 -0.06 -34.30
CA ASP A 207 6.52 -1.09 -35.10
C ASP A 207 6.41 -0.63 -36.55
N TYR A 208 6.76 -1.51 -37.49
CA TYR A 208 6.79 -1.14 -38.90
C TYR A 208 6.64 -2.32 -39.84
N GLU A 209 6.16 -2.02 -41.04
CA GLU A 209 6.04 -2.94 -42.16
C GLU A 209 6.87 -2.43 -43.35
N ILE A 210 7.64 -3.32 -43.98
CA ILE A 210 8.41 -3.02 -45.19
C ILE A 210 7.90 -3.91 -46.32
N ASP A 211 7.66 -3.30 -47.49
CA ASP A 211 7.47 -4.04 -48.74
C ASP A 211 8.79 -4.76 -49.07
N LYS A 212 8.76 -6.09 -48.96
CA LYS A 212 9.97 -6.87 -49.16
C LYS A 212 10.51 -6.80 -50.59
N LYS A 213 9.63 -6.60 -51.59
CA LYS A 213 9.97 -6.63 -53.01
C LYS A 213 10.66 -5.34 -53.43
N ASN A 214 10.14 -4.21 -53.00
CA ASN A 214 10.59 -2.89 -53.39
C ASN A 214 11.51 -2.23 -52.35
N ASN A 215 11.62 -2.83 -51.17
CA ASN A 215 12.32 -2.30 -50.00
C ASN A 215 11.88 -0.88 -49.65
N ILE A 216 10.56 -0.71 -49.57
CA ILE A 216 9.86 0.54 -49.30
C ILE A 216 9.13 0.40 -47.95
N LEU A 217 9.11 1.46 -47.16
CA LEU A 217 8.48 1.49 -45.85
C LEU A 217 6.96 1.65 -45.97
N LYS A 218 6.20 0.60 -45.65
CA LYS A 218 4.74 0.58 -45.82
C LYS A 218 3.95 1.25 -44.70
N LYS A 219 4.44 1.09 -43.48
CA LYS A 219 3.77 1.54 -42.28
C LYS A 219 4.79 1.68 -41.17
N VAL A 220 4.67 2.73 -40.37
CA VAL A 220 5.41 2.88 -39.13
C VAL A 220 4.50 3.43 -38.07
N LYS A 221 4.73 2.94 -36.86
CA LYS A 221 4.18 3.45 -35.62
C LYS A 221 5.31 3.51 -34.61
N ALA A 222 5.46 4.63 -33.94
CA ALA A 222 6.45 4.83 -32.90
C ALA A 222 5.79 5.42 -31.65
N LEU A 223 6.22 4.97 -30.47
CA LEU A 223 5.81 5.55 -29.19
C LEU A 223 7.05 5.90 -28.40
N LYS A 224 7.17 7.17 -28.01
CA LYS A 224 8.28 7.67 -27.21
C LYS A 224 7.83 7.80 -25.75
N SER A 225 8.71 7.41 -24.84
CA SER A 225 8.54 7.60 -23.40
C SER A 225 9.89 7.93 -22.79
N THR A 226 9.91 8.70 -21.72
CA THR A 226 11.12 8.89 -20.90
C THR A 226 10.81 8.41 -19.50
N ASN A 227 11.72 7.66 -18.88
CA ASN A 227 11.51 7.07 -17.55
C ASN A 227 10.20 6.24 -17.45
N PHE A 228 9.80 5.59 -18.55
CA PHE A 228 8.54 4.84 -18.68
C PHE A 228 7.27 5.68 -18.45
N VAL A 229 7.35 7.00 -18.64
CA VAL A 229 6.20 7.90 -18.68
C VAL A 229 6.03 8.37 -20.12
N LEU A 230 4.81 8.24 -20.65
CA LEU A 230 4.47 8.74 -21.97
C LEU A 230 4.54 10.27 -21.95
N ASN A 231 5.39 10.85 -22.80
CA ASN A 231 5.66 12.28 -22.83
C ASN A 231 5.42 12.91 -24.21
N SER A 232 5.01 12.11 -25.19
CA SER A 232 4.55 12.58 -26.50
C SER A 232 3.33 11.78 -26.94
N GLU A 233 2.57 12.36 -27.85
CA GLU A 233 1.61 11.58 -28.64
C GLU A 233 2.38 10.53 -29.47
N PRO A 234 1.81 9.33 -29.68
CA PRO A 234 2.42 8.33 -30.57
C PRO A 234 2.72 8.95 -31.94
N PHE A 235 3.81 8.62 -32.62
CA PHE A 235 4.02 9.00 -34.01
C PHE A 235 3.56 7.88 -34.95
N GLY A 236 2.97 8.19 -36.10
CA GLY A 236 2.58 7.14 -37.04
C GLY A 236 2.20 7.60 -38.44
N PHE A 237 2.54 6.76 -39.43
CA PHE A 237 2.15 6.94 -40.83
C PHE A 237 1.81 5.59 -41.48
N GLU A 238 0.98 5.64 -42.53
CA GLU A 238 0.58 4.48 -43.32
C GLU A 238 0.51 4.84 -44.80
N ILE A 239 0.98 3.95 -45.67
CA ILE A 239 0.77 4.11 -47.12
C ILE A 239 -0.73 4.02 -47.42
N ILE A 240 -1.28 5.08 -48.03
CA ILE A 240 -2.61 5.04 -48.64
C ILE A 240 -2.45 4.99 -50.15
N LYS A 241 -3.13 4.03 -50.77
CA LYS A 241 -3.00 3.75 -52.19
C LYS A 241 -3.86 4.72 -53.03
N GLU A 242 -3.33 5.91 -53.31
CA GLU A 242 -3.78 6.74 -54.45
C GLU A 242 -2.85 6.55 -55.67
N ASN A 243 -1.53 6.44 -55.46
CA ASN A 243 -0.51 5.93 -56.39
C ASN A 243 0.50 5.03 -55.64
N GLU A 244 1.37 4.27 -56.33
CA GLU A 244 2.29 3.31 -55.67
C GLU A 244 3.33 3.95 -54.72
N ASN A 245 3.53 5.27 -54.76
CA ASN A 245 4.57 6.02 -54.02
C ASN A 245 4.03 7.21 -53.19
N SER A 246 2.74 7.26 -52.88
CA SER A 246 2.14 8.33 -52.06
C SER A 246 1.90 7.85 -50.62
N TYR A 247 2.24 8.67 -49.63
CA TYR A 247 2.13 8.31 -48.21
C TYR A 247 1.20 9.29 -47.46
N LYS A 248 0.47 8.80 -46.45
CA LYS A 248 -0.31 9.65 -45.56
C LYS A 248 0.19 9.49 -44.12
N SER A 249 0.65 10.59 -43.52
CA SER A 249 0.88 10.66 -42.07
C SER A 249 -0.49 10.70 -41.36
N ILE A 250 -0.60 10.03 -40.21
CA ILE A 250 -1.89 9.95 -39.49
C ILE A 250 -2.09 11.18 -38.59
N TYR A 251 -0.99 11.84 -38.17
CA TYR A 251 -1.04 13.14 -37.49
C TYR A 251 -1.33 14.25 -38.49
N SER A 252 -2.64 14.41 -38.71
CA SER A 252 -3.25 15.11 -39.84
C SER A 252 -3.81 16.48 -39.47
N ASP A 253 -3.43 17.07 -38.33
CA ASP A 253 -3.85 18.42 -38.00
C ASP A 253 -2.98 19.53 -38.64
N PHE A 254 -1.86 19.18 -39.30
CA PHE A 254 -0.95 20.15 -39.93
C PHE A 254 -0.72 20.01 -41.44
N TYR A 255 -1.07 18.87 -42.07
CA TYR A 255 -0.76 18.63 -43.48
C TYR A 255 -1.96 18.07 -44.25
N ASP A 256 -2.53 18.90 -45.13
CA ASP A 256 -3.49 18.49 -46.15
C ASP A 256 -2.81 17.78 -47.36
N GLU A 257 -1.48 17.69 -47.38
CA GLU A 257 -0.67 17.23 -48.52
C GLU A 257 -0.02 15.85 -48.29
N LEU A 258 0.10 15.07 -49.37
CA LEU A 258 0.78 13.77 -49.38
C LEU A 258 2.31 13.98 -49.29
N LEU A 259 2.95 13.41 -48.27
CA LEU A 259 4.42 13.43 -48.13
C LEU A 259 5.08 12.35 -49.00
N THR A 260 6.33 12.60 -49.39
CA THR A 260 7.22 11.61 -50.00
C THR A 260 7.81 10.65 -48.98
N GLU A 261 8.39 9.52 -49.43
CA GLU A 261 9.04 8.56 -48.51
C GLU A 261 10.24 9.16 -47.78
N ASP A 262 10.98 10.01 -48.48
CA ASP A 262 12.11 10.80 -47.99
C ASP A 262 11.68 11.66 -46.79
N GLU A 263 10.70 12.55 -47.00
CA GLU A 263 10.24 13.49 -45.97
C GLU A 263 9.75 12.75 -44.72
N LEU A 264 9.05 11.62 -44.90
CA LEU A 264 8.59 10.79 -43.77
C LEU A 264 9.73 10.09 -43.02
N LEU A 265 10.77 9.66 -43.72
CA LEU A 265 11.94 9.08 -43.09
C LEU A 265 12.71 10.16 -42.32
N GLU A 266 12.81 11.38 -42.83
CA GLU A 266 13.41 12.51 -42.13
C GLU A 266 12.62 12.86 -40.85
N GLU A 267 11.29 12.90 -40.92
CA GLU A 267 10.43 13.09 -39.75
C GLU A 267 10.60 11.96 -38.72
N LEU A 268 10.60 10.71 -39.17
CA LEU A 268 10.80 9.55 -38.29
C LEU A 268 12.17 9.60 -37.63
N ALA A 269 13.23 9.95 -38.36
CA ALA A 269 14.56 10.14 -37.81
C ALA A 269 14.53 11.24 -36.74
N THR A 270 13.96 12.39 -37.06
CA THR A 270 13.84 13.51 -36.10
C THR A 270 13.13 13.06 -34.82
N TYR A 271 11.95 12.44 -34.95
CA TYR A 271 11.20 11.90 -33.82
C TYR A 271 12.00 10.88 -32.99
N MET A 272 12.82 10.05 -33.65
CA MET A 272 13.61 9.00 -32.99
C MET A 272 14.88 9.51 -32.30
N PHE A 273 15.39 10.69 -32.68
CA PHE A 273 16.73 11.12 -32.31
C PHE A 273 16.82 12.54 -31.76
N GLU A 274 15.70 13.23 -31.55
CA GLU A 274 15.66 14.47 -30.76
C GLU A 274 16.05 14.18 -29.29
N GLY A 275 17.36 14.23 -28.98
CA GLY A 275 17.87 14.15 -27.61
C GLY A 275 19.23 13.46 -27.45
N ASP A 276 19.69 13.35 -26.19
CA ASP A 276 20.94 12.68 -25.80
C ASP A 276 20.77 11.16 -25.74
N GLY A 277 20.64 10.53 -26.91
CA GLY A 277 20.67 9.08 -27.08
C GLY A 277 19.31 8.38 -26.89
N ALA A 278 19.02 7.45 -27.80
CA ALA A 278 17.75 6.72 -27.84
C ALA A 278 17.93 5.22 -27.58
N ILE A 279 16.99 4.66 -26.82
CA ILE A 279 16.81 3.22 -26.64
C ILE A 279 15.70 2.76 -27.57
N LEU A 280 16.08 1.95 -28.55
CA LEU A 280 15.13 1.40 -29.51
C LEU A 280 14.62 0.03 -29.06
N VAL A 281 13.30 -0.11 -28.99
CA VAL A 281 12.63 -1.36 -28.64
C VAL A 281 11.85 -1.86 -29.84
N LEU A 282 12.19 -3.06 -30.30
CA LEU A 282 11.69 -3.65 -31.53
C LEU A 282 10.99 -4.98 -31.29
N THR A 283 10.11 -5.32 -32.24
CA THR A 283 9.54 -6.66 -32.36
C THR A 283 10.05 -7.36 -33.63
N GLY A 284 10.79 -8.46 -33.48
CA GLY A 284 11.10 -9.37 -34.60
C GLY A 284 12.54 -9.40 -35.11
N GLY A 285 13.54 -9.19 -34.24
CA GLY A 285 14.93 -9.52 -34.55
C GLY A 285 15.81 -8.39 -35.08
N GLU A 286 17.12 -8.55 -34.89
CA GLU A 286 18.17 -7.66 -35.43
C GLU A 286 18.11 -7.53 -36.97
N TYR A 287 17.64 -8.56 -37.68
CA TYR A 287 17.46 -8.53 -39.14
C TYR A 287 16.44 -7.47 -39.58
N ARG A 288 15.36 -7.28 -38.80
CA ARG A 288 14.37 -6.24 -39.08
C ARG A 288 15.04 -4.86 -38.99
N LEU A 289 15.82 -4.59 -37.94
CA LEU A 289 16.51 -3.31 -37.77
C LEU A 289 17.46 -3.03 -38.95
N LYS A 290 18.30 -4.00 -39.33
CA LYS A 290 19.23 -3.86 -40.46
C LYS A 290 18.51 -3.45 -41.75
N ARG A 291 17.30 -3.96 -41.95
CA ARG A 291 16.48 -3.64 -43.12
C ARG A 291 15.90 -2.22 -43.08
N LEU A 292 15.53 -1.74 -41.90
CA LEU A 292 15.09 -0.35 -41.75
C LEU A 292 16.27 0.60 -42.01
N LEU A 293 17.43 0.33 -41.44
CA LEU A 293 18.64 1.12 -41.66
C LEU A 293 19.04 1.17 -43.14
N SER A 294 18.90 0.07 -43.88
CA SER A 294 19.18 0.07 -45.32
C SER A 294 18.22 0.94 -46.14
N ILE A 295 17.04 1.28 -45.62
CA ILE A 295 16.10 2.22 -46.26
C ILE A 295 16.57 3.65 -46.01
N PHE A 296 16.93 3.99 -44.77
CA PHE A 296 17.55 5.29 -44.46
C PHE A 296 18.79 5.55 -45.33
N GLU A 297 19.67 4.57 -45.47
CA GLU A 297 20.86 4.66 -46.34
C GLU A 297 20.50 4.90 -47.81
N LYS A 298 19.42 4.27 -48.32
CA LYS A 298 18.96 4.44 -49.71
C LYS A 298 18.54 5.89 -50.01
N TYR A 299 18.01 6.59 -49.01
CA TYR A 299 17.56 7.98 -49.10
C TYR A 299 18.60 8.97 -48.56
N GLU A 300 19.85 8.54 -48.32
CA GLU A 300 20.94 9.39 -47.80
C GLU A 300 20.64 10.04 -46.44
N ILE A 301 19.76 9.43 -45.64
CA ILE A 301 19.41 9.89 -44.30
C ILE A 301 20.35 9.25 -43.28
N PHE A 302 21.14 10.08 -42.60
CA PHE A 302 22.13 9.63 -41.62
C PHE A 302 21.57 9.68 -40.21
N LEU A 303 21.55 8.53 -39.55
CA LEU A 303 21.07 8.41 -38.18
C LEU A 303 22.21 8.50 -37.16
N PRO A 304 22.02 9.19 -36.02
CA PRO A 304 22.92 9.10 -34.88
C PRO A 304 23.07 7.67 -34.36
N ALA A 305 24.14 7.40 -33.63
CA ALA A 305 24.31 6.11 -32.98
C ALA A 305 23.25 5.91 -31.87
N PHE A 306 22.63 4.74 -31.83
CA PHE A 306 21.76 4.33 -30.73
C PHE A 306 22.59 3.96 -29.50
N ASP A 307 22.09 4.28 -28.30
CA ASP A 307 22.70 3.81 -27.06
C ASP A 307 22.51 2.29 -26.89
N LYS A 308 21.30 1.81 -27.20
CA LYS A 308 20.96 0.39 -27.10
C LYS A 308 19.76 0.03 -27.95
N VAL A 309 19.80 -1.17 -28.52
CA VAL A 309 18.66 -1.81 -29.17
C VAL A 309 18.23 -3.02 -28.33
N TYR A 310 16.92 -3.13 -28.08
CA TYR A 310 16.31 -4.30 -27.46
C TYR A 310 15.32 -4.96 -28.42
N ASP A 311 15.41 -6.28 -28.49
CA ASP A 311 14.37 -7.11 -29.08
C ASP A 311 13.51 -7.70 -27.96
N LEU A 312 12.21 -7.38 -27.98
CA LEU A 312 11.24 -7.91 -27.01
C LEU A 312 11.22 -9.45 -27.00
N LEU A 313 11.43 -10.09 -28.16
CA LEU A 313 11.43 -11.55 -28.25
C LEU A 313 12.69 -12.16 -27.60
N GLN A 314 13.83 -11.48 -27.68
CA GLN A 314 15.05 -11.97 -27.03
C GLN A 314 14.96 -11.80 -25.51
N LEU A 315 14.49 -10.63 -25.07
CA LEU A 315 14.32 -10.36 -23.64
C LEU A 315 13.41 -11.40 -22.96
N GLY A 316 12.35 -11.87 -23.63
CA GLY A 316 11.39 -12.77 -22.97
C GLY A 316 11.90 -14.20 -22.87
N ALA A 317 12.70 -14.63 -23.85
CA ALA A 317 13.41 -15.89 -23.77
C ALA A 317 14.44 -15.88 -22.63
N THR A 318 15.08 -14.74 -22.34
CA THR A 318 16.12 -14.62 -21.32
C THR A 318 15.56 -14.47 -19.90
N TYR A 319 14.52 -13.67 -19.70
CA TYR A 319 14.11 -13.21 -18.35
C TYR A 319 12.74 -13.70 -17.89
N GLY A 320 11.99 -14.42 -18.74
CA GLY A 320 10.66 -14.92 -18.37
C GLY A 320 10.61 -16.39 -17.96
N ASN A 321 11.60 -17.23 -18.31
CA ASN A 321 11.35 -18.67 -18.53
C ASN A 321 10.13 -18.93 -19.45
N ILE A 322 9.74 -17.91 -20.22
CA ILE A 322 8.57 -17.89 -21.08
C ILE A 322 9.08 -18.17 -22.48
N ASN A 323 8.80 -19.37 -22.98
CA ASN A 323 9.14 -19.70 -24.35
C ASN A 323 8.21 -18.93 -25.28
N ILE A 324 8.69 -17.80 -25.80
CA ILE A 324 7.85 -16.89 -26.58
C ILE A 324 7.29 -17.56 -27.85
N LYS A 325 7.94 -18.62 -28.35
CA LYS A 325 7.43 -19.42 -29.47
C LYS A 325 6.07 -20.07 -29.18
N ASN A 326 5.64 -20.13 -27.92
CA ASN A 326 4.36 -20.70 -27.52
C ASN A 326 3.19 -19.70 -27.65
N PHE A 327 3.44 -18.40 -27.88
CA PHE A 327 2.38 -17.39 -28.02
C PHE A 327 2.22 -16.99 -29.48
N ARG A 328 0.97 -16.91 -29.93
CA ARG A 328 0.60 -16.62 -31.32
C ARG A 328 0.31 -15.13 -31.53
N THR A 329 -0.04 -14.41 -30.47
CA THR A 329 -0.42 -12.98 -30.55
C THR A 329 0.29 -12.15 -29.49
N LEU A 330 0.36 -10.82 -29.71
CA LEU A 330 0.88 -9.87 -28.72
C LEU A 330 0.06 -9.91 -27.43
N ASN A 331 -1.26 -10.04 -27.54
CA ASN A 331 -2.17 -10.09 -26.39
C ASN A 331 -1.94 -11.34 -25.54
N GLU A 332 -1.75 -12.51 -26.16
CA GLU A 332 -1.39 -13.74 -25.45
C GLU A 332 -0.08 -13.59 -24.68
N PHE A 333 0.93 -12.97 -25.30
CA PHE A 333 2.22 -12.73 -24.66
C PHE A 333 2.12 -11.70 -23.52
N ALA A 334 1.36 -10.62 -23.71
CA ALA A 334 1.10 -9.60 -22.70
C ALA A 334 0.40 -10.18 -21.47
N LEU A 335 -0.68 -10.96 -21.67
CA LEU A 335 -1.42 -11.59 -20.58
C LEU A 335 -0.56 -12.61 -19.82
N ALA A 336 0.30 -13.37 -20.51
CA ALA A 336 1.25 -14.28 -19.87
C ALA A 336 2.29 -13.56 -19.00
N LEU A 337 2.50 -12.28 -19.26
CA LEU A 337 3.33 -11.37 -18.47
C LEU A 337 2.52 -10.51 -17.51
N ASN A 338 1.26 -10.84 -17.18
CA ASN A 338 0.42 -10.02 -16.30
C ASN A 338 0.29 -8.54 -16.75
N VAL A 339 0.37 -8.26 -18.06
CA VAL A 339 0.12 -6.93 -18.62
C VAL A 339 -1.37 -6.79 -18.95
N ASN A 340 -2.01 -5.77 -18.38
CA ASN A 340 -3.44 -5.53 -18.54
C ASN A 340 -3.75 -4.92 -19.92
N ILE A 341 -3.99 -5.78 -20.91
CA ILE A 341 -4.36 -5.34 -22.27
C ILE A 341 -5.73 -4.67 -22.34
N TYR A 342 -6.62 -4.98 -21.39
CA TYR A 342 -8.01 -4.47 -21.40
C TYR A 342 -8.06 -2.95 -21.15
N LYS A 343 -7.01 -2.36 -20.57
CA LYS A 343 -6.86 -0.90 -20.45
C LYS A 343 -6.78 -0.19 -21.81
N TYR A 344 -6.34 -0.90 -22.84
CA TYR A 344 -5.94 -0.32 -24.11
C TYR A 344 -6.78 -0.80 -25.31
N GLU A 345 -7.84 -1.59 -25.09
CA GLU A 345 -8.65 -2.18 -26.18
C GLU A 345 -9.26 -1.13 -27.13
N ASN A 346 -9.58 0.06 -26.62
CA ASN A 346 -10.18 1.16 -27.40
C ASN A 346 -9.26 2.39 -27.49
N ILE A 347 -7.97 2.22 -27.19
CA ILE A 347 -6.99 3.30 -27.27
C ILE A 347 -6.26 3.17 -28.61
N GLU A 348 -6.24 4.27 -29.37
CA GLU A 348 -5.47 4.34 -30.61
C GLU A 348 -3.99 4.07 -30.30
N TYR A 349 -3.34 3.22 -31.10
CA TYR A 349 -1.97 2.75 -30.85
C TYR A 349 -1.77 1.98 -29.52
N GLY A 350 -2.85 1.41 -28.96
CA GLY A 350 -2.78 0.58 -27.75
C GLY A 350 -1.79 -0.58 -27.85
N ASP A 351 -1.52 -1.09 -29.07
CA ASP A 351 -0.50 -2.10 -29.32
C ASP A 351 0.93 -1.64 -28.98
N LEU A 352 1.26 -0.37 -29.22
CA LEU A 352 2.54 0.22 -28.84
C LEU A 352 2.66 0.39 -27.32
N ILE A 353 1.57 0.82 -26.67
CA ILE A 353 1.53 0.97 -25.21
C ILE A 353 1.69 -0.41 -24.54
N ILE A 354 1.01 -1.44 -25.04
CA ILE A 354 1.19 -2.82 -24.57
C ILE A 354 2.65 -3.27 -24.72
N LYS A 355 3.30 -2.98 -25.86
CA LYS A 355 4.74 -3.28 -26.05
C LYS A 355 5.63 -2.52 -25.07
N MET A 356 5.31 -1.26 -24.75
CA MET A 356 6.02 -0.49 -23.72
C MET A 356 5.87 -1.10 -22.34
N GLU A 357 4.66 -1.49 -21.96
CA GLU A 357 4.39 -2.14 -20.66
C GLU A 357 5.09 -3.50 -20.54
N ILE A 358 5.09 -4.30 -21.62
CA ILE A 358 5.88 -5.52 -21.74
C ILE A 358 7.36 -5.20 -21.54
N PHE A 359 7.90 -4.22 -22.26
CA PHE A 359 9.31 -3.82 -22.15
C PHE A 359 9.68 -3.40 -20.73
N LYS A 360 8.92 -2.48 -20.13
CA LYS A 360 9.11 -1.99 -18.75
C LYS A 360 9.17 -3.15 -17.77
N ARG A 361 8.19 -4.05 -17.86
CA ARG A 361 8.09 -5.20 -16.96
C ARG A 361 9.30 -6.12 -17.10
N MET A 362 9.64 -6.49 -18.33
CA MET A 362 10.78 -7.36 -18.60
C MET A 362 12.10 -6.72 -18.21
N PHE A 363 12.21 -5.40 -18.39
CA PHE A 363 13.35 -4.62 -17.94
C PHE A 363 13.48 -4.73 -16.41
N TYR A 364 12.42 -4.47 -15.65
CA TYR A 364 12.43 -4.64 -14.19
C TYR A 364 12.82 -6.08 -13.79
N MET A 365 12.24 -7.09 -14.44
CA MET A 365 12.57 -8.51 -14.24
C MET A 365 13.99 -8.89 -14.70
N SER A 366 14.67 -8.07 -15.49
CA SER A 366 16.08 -8.26 -15.85
C SER A 366 17.04 -7.60 -14.86
N GLN A 367 16.59 -6.57 -14.12
CA GLN A 367 17.42 -5.83 -13.19
C GLN A 367 17.41 -6.48 -11.80
N LYS A 368 18.44 -7.29 -11.49
CA LYS A 368 18.52 -8.03 -10.22
C LYS A 368 18.49 -7.13 -8.98
N GLN A 369 19.24 -6.02 -9.00
CA GLN A 369 19.26 -5.07 -7.88
C GLN A 369 17.89 -4.42 -7.66
N PHE A 370 17.24 -4.00 -8.74
CA PHE A 370 15.89 -3.41 -8.67
C PHE A 370 14.85 -4.42 -8.17
N GLN A 371 14.90 -5.67 -8.63
CA GLN A 371 14.03 -6.74 -8.10
C GLN A 371 14.24 -6.98 -6.61
N ASN A 372 15.49 -7.02 -6.17
CA ASN A 372 15.81 -7.20 -4.75
C ASN A 372 15.25 -6.05 -3.93
N TYR A 373 15.38 -4.81 -4.42
CA TYR A 373 14.75 -3.64 -3.82
C TYR A 373 13.22 -3.81 -3.73
N LEU A 374 12.55 -4.07 -4.86
CA LEU A 374 11.09 -4.20 -4.93
C LEU A 374 10.56 -5.25 -3.95
N LYS A 375 11.22 -6.42 -3.87
CA LYS A 375 10.81 -7.52 -3.00
C LYS A 375 11.11 -7.28 -1.53
N ARG A 376 12.28 -6.71 -1.22
CA ARG A 376 12.73 -6.52 0.17
C ARG A 376 12.00 -5.38 0.84
N GLU A 377 11.82 -4.26 0.12
CA GLU A 377 11.17 -3.08 0.67
C GLU A 377 9.64 -3.18 0.63
N SER A 378 9.05 -4.08 -0.17
CA SER A 378 7.60 -4.32 -0.13
C SER A 378 7.14 -4.91 1.21
N ILE A 379 8.01 -5.63 1.92
CA ILE A 379 7.74 -6.11 3.28
C ILE A 379 7.51 -4.94 4.25
N LEU A 380 8.37 -3.92 4.19
CA LEU A 380 8.22 -2.71 5.00
C LEU A 380 6.97 -1.94 4.60
N ALA A 381 6.74 -1.77 3.29
CA ALA A 381 5.53 -1.14 2.79
C ALA A 381 4.25 -1.86 3.27
N ALA A 382 4.22 -3.20 3.27
CA ALA A 382 3.07 -3.95 3.76
C ALA A 382 2.86 -3.80 5.27
N PHE A 383 3.92 -3.67 6.07
CA PHE A 383 3.80 -3.39 7.49
C PHE A 383 3.19 -2.01 7.75
N GLY A 384 3.65 -0.96 7.06
CA GLY A 384 3.08 0.39 7.17
C GLY A 384 1.64 0.46 6.67
N ILE A 385 1.36 -0.02 5.44
CA ILE A 385 0.01 -0.07 4.85
C ILE A 385 -1.01 -0.71 5.81
N VAL A 386 -0.68 -1.86 6.37
CA VAL A 386 -1.62 -2.59 7.25
C VAL A 386 -1.70 -1.93 8.63
N ALA A 387 -0.61 -1.37 9.14
CA ALA A 387 -0.59 -0.68 10.43
C ALA A 387 -1.43 0.60 10.42
N ASP A 388 -1.37 1.35 9.31
CA ASP A 388 -2.11 2.60 9.12
C ASP A 388 -3.54 2.37 8.58
N VAL A 389 -3.94 1.11 8.41
CA VAL A 389 -5.33 0.74 8.06
C VAL A 389 -5.77 1.36 6.72
N VAL A 390 -4.83 1.52 5.78
CA VAL A 390 -5.14 2.05 4.44
C VAL A 390 -5.79 0.98 3.54
N PRO A 391 -6.63 1.39 2.56
CA PRO A 391 -7.28 0.47 1.63
C PRO A 391 -6.35 -0.54 0.94
N VAL A 392 -6.72 -1.82 0.95
CA VAL A 392 -5.99 -2.95 0.35
C VAL A 392 -6.47 -3.20 -1.09
N ILE A 393 -6.40 -2.14 -1.89
CA ILE A 393 -6.79 -2.10 -3.30
C ILE A 393 -5.63 -1.54 -4.15
N GLU A 394 -5.77 -1.56 -5.48
CA GLU A 394 -4.80 -0.95 -6.41
C GLU A 394 -3.34 -1.39 -6.13
N GLU A 395 -2.38 -0.46 -6.13
CA GLU A 395 -0.97 -0.78 -5.88
C GLU A 395 -0.67 -1.21 -4.43
N ASN A 396 -1.43 -0.73 -3.43
CA ASN A 396 -1.28 -1.20 -2.03
C ASN A 396 -1.43 -2.72 -1.95
N ARG A 397 -2.38 -3.26 -2.71
CA ARG A 397 -2.60 -4.71 -2.82
C ARG A 397 -1.40 -5.43 -3.45
N ALA A 398 -0.74 -4.83 -4.46
CA ALA A 398 0.45 -5.41 -5.10
C ALA A 398 1.65 -5.46 -4.13
N TYR A 399 1.87 -4.42 -3.34
CA TYR A 399 2.88 -4.40 -2.28
C TYR A 399 2.65 -5.51 -1.25
N ILE A 400 1.42 -5.61 -0.73
CA ILE A 400 1.06 -6.64 0.25
C ILE A 400 1.21 -8.04 -0.33
N LYS A 401 0.71 -8.30 -1.55
CA LYS A 401 0.86 -9.63 -2.19
C LYS A 401 2.33 -10.04 -2.26
N CYS A 402 3.20 -9.14 -2.73
CA CYS A 402 4.64 -9.40 -2.79
C CYS A 402 5.24 -9.66 -1.40
N ALA A 403 4.88 -8.86 -0.39
CA ALA A 403 5.37 -9.02 0.97
C ALA A 403 4.98 -10.37 1.58
N LEU A 404 3.71 -10.78 1.43
CA LEU A 404 3.22 -12.05 1.95
C LEU A 404 3.94 -13.24 1.28
N GLU A 405 4.19 -13.16 -0.02
CA GLU A 405 4.98 -14.16 -0.74
C GLU A 405 6.43 -14.24 -0.25
N GLU A 406 7.07 -13.11 0.02
CA GLU A 406 8.45 -13.06 0.52
C GLU A 406 8.56 -13.51 1.98
N LEU A 407 7.58 -13.15 2.84
CA LEU A 407 7.51 -13.59 4.25
C LEU A 407 7.17 -15.08 4.41
N SER A 408 6.54 -15.69 3.40
CA SER A 408 6.26 -17.14 3.40
C SER A 408 7.49 -18.03 3.25
N LYS A 409 8.65 -17.43 2.92
CA LYS A 409 9.94 -18.08 2.72
C LYS A 409 10.94 -17.53 3.74
N PRO A 410 12.07 -18.22 4.00
CA PRO A 410 13.20 -17.59 4.68
C PRO A 410 13.58 -16.30 3.95
N SER A 411 13.41 -15.17 4.61
CA SER A 411 13.58 -13.84 4.03
C SER A 411 14.85 -13.17 4.59
N HIS A 412 14.88 -11.85 4.71
CA HIS A 412 16.02 -11.12 5.29
C HIS A 412 16.19 -11.42 6.79
N ILE A 413 17.42 -11.29 7.28
CA ILE A 413 17.82 -11.71 8.63
C ILE A 413 16.96 -11.10 9.74
N ARG A 414 16.63 -9.81 9.60
CA ARG A 414 15.78 -9.05 10.53
C ARG A 414 14.33 -9.54 10.56
N TYR A 415 13.74 -9.87 9.40
CA TYR A 415 12.37 -10.37 9.36
C TYR A 415 12.30 -11.80 9.90
N ASN A 416 13.30 -12.63 9.62
CA ASN A 416 13.40 -13.96 10.22
C ASN A 416 13.52 -13.86 11.75
N ALA A 417 14.32 -12.92 12.29
CA ALA A 417 14.43 -12.68 13.73
C ALA A 417 13.11 -12.26 14.37
N ILE A 418 12.31 -11.43 13.68
CA ILE A 418 10.96 -11.03 14.13
C ILE A 418 10.02 -12.24 14.09
N LEU A 419 9.97 -12.97 12.98
CA LEU A 419 9.08 -14.12 12.79
C LEU A 419 9.40 -15.26 13.76
N GLU A 420 10.68 -15.53 14.02
CA GLU A 420 11.12 -16.51 15.03
C GLU A 420 10.65 -16.09 16.42
N LYS A 421 10.93 -14.85 16.84
CA LYS A 421 10.55 -14.36 18.17
C LYS A 421 9.03 -14.35 18.38
N MET A 422 8.27 -14.08 17.32
CA MET A 422 6.82 -14.07 17.33
C MET A 422 6.20 -15.48 17.13
N ASN A 423 6.98 -16.56 17.06
CA ASN A 423 6.47 -17.91 16.76
C ASN A 423 5.62 -17.96 15.48
N LEU A 424 6.07 -17.25 14.45
CA LEU A 424 5.43 -17.12 13.14
C LEU A 424 6.25 -17.75 12.01
N LEU A 425 7.47 -18.18 12.30
CA LEU A 425 8.32 -18.86 11.32
C LEU A 425 7.62 -20.13 10.78
N ASN A 426 7.61 -20.30 9.46
CA ASN A 426 6.93 -21.40 8.76
C ASN A 426 5.40 -21.47 8.95
N THR A 427 4.76 -20.39 9.40
CA THR A 427 3.29 -20.28 9.47
C THR A 427 2.75 -19.51 8.24
N LYS A 428 1.44 -19.63 7.95
CA LYS A 428 0.80 -18.77 6.94
C LYS A 428 0.76 -17.34 7.51
N ILE A 429 1.45 -16.42 6.85
CA ILE A 429 1.35 -14.98 7.13
C ILE A 429 0.30 -14.39 6.19
N ASP A 430 -0.63 -13.65 6.75
CA ASP A 430 -1.66 -12.88 6.04
C ASP A 430 -1.74 -11.45 6.62
N THR A 431 -2.63 -10.63 6.06
CA THR A 431 -2.85 -9.25 6.53
C THR A 431 -3.34 -9.18 7.97
N GLN A 432 -4.10 -10.17 8.44
CA GLN A 432 -4.51 -10.26 9.84
C GLN A 432 -3.30 -10.51 10.75
N THR A 433 -2.38 -11.37 10.34
CA THR A 433 -1.12 -11.61 11.06
C THR A 433 -0.29 -10.34 11.14
N ILE A 434 -0.20 -9.58 10.04
CA ILE A 434 0.47 -8.28 10.05
C ILE A 434 -0.25 -7.31 11.02
N GLY A 435 -1.55 -7.08 10.84
CA GLY A 435 -2.29 -6.07 11.59
C GLY A 435 -2.47 -6.36 13.08
N TRP A 436 -2.60 -7.63 13.47
CA TRP A 436 -2.85 -8.02 14.86
C TRP A 436 -1.59 -8.45 15.62
N ARG A 437 -0.51 -8.81 14.91
CA ARG A 437 0.71 -9.33 15.56
C ARG A 437 1.95 -8.50 15.24
N LEU A 438 2.27 -8.29 13.96
CA LEU A 438 3.53 -7.65 13.55
C LEU A 438 3.50 -6.12 13.70
N ALA A 439 2.44 -5.45 13.24
CA ALA A 439 2.28 -4.01 13.40
C ALA A 439 2.23 -3.57 14.88
N PRO A 440 1.46 -4.25 15.78
CA PRO A 440 1.51 -3.94 17.21
C PRO A 440 2.87 -4.21 17.86
N PHE A 441 3.63 -5.19 17.36
CA PHE A 441 4.99 -5.46 17.79
C PHE A 441 5.92 -4.28 17.46
N ILE A 442 5.90 -3.78 16.22
CA ILE A 442 6.71 -2.61 15.81
C ILE A 442 6.29 -1.37 16.61
N ASN A 443 4.99 -1.10 16.67
CA ASN A 443 4.42 0.04 17.40
C ASN A 443 4.69 0.02 18.91
N ALA A 444 5.04 -1.13 19.48
CA ALA A 444 5.34 -1.22 20.90
C ALA A 444 6.53 -0.36 21.28
N ALA A 445 7.55 -0.27 20.42
CA ALA A 445 8.74 0.54 20.67
C ALA A 445 8.39 2.02 20.86
N GLY A 446 7.63 2.61 19.92
CA GLY A 446 7.16 4.00 20.03
C GLY A 446 6.26 4.25 21.24
N ARG A 447 5.36 3.30 21.56
CA ARG A 447 4.46 3.41 22.73
C ARG A 447 5.20 3.30 24.07
N MET A 448 6.34 2.62 24.09
CA MET A 448 7.22 2.48 25.26
C MET A 448 8.37 3.50 25.25
N ASN A 449 8.20 4.61 24.52
CA ASN A 449 9.15 5.72 24.44
C ASN A 449 10.54 5.36 23.90
N LYS A 450 10.67 4.31 23.10
CA LYS A 450 11.94 3.82 22.53
C LYS A 450 11.82 3.42 21.05
N PRO A 451 11.22 4.25 20.18
CA PRO A 451 10.99 3.92 18.77
C PRO A 451 12.28 3.58 17.99
N GLU A 452 13.42 4.10 18.42
CA GLU A 452 14.73 3.83 17.84
C GLU A 452 15.10 2.33 17.83
N TYR A 453 14.59 1.53 18.77
CA TYR A 453 14.84 0.08 18.81
C TYR A 453 14.16 -0.65 17.64
N ALA A 454 12.93 -0.25 17.29
CA ALA A 454 12.23 -0.80 16.14
C ALA A 454 12.88 -0.34 14.83
N LEU A 455 13.28 0.93 14.74
CA LEU A 455 14.04 1.43 13.58
C LEU A 455 15.34 0.65 13.39
N GLN A 456 16.17 0.53 14.43
CA GLN A 456 17.43 -0.23 14.40
C GLN A 456 17.19 -1.68 13.97
N LEU A 457 16.14 -2.33 14.49
CA LEU A 457 15.77 -3.70 14.12
C LEU A 457 15.46 -3.81 12.62
N LEU A 458 14.64 -2.91 12.09
CA LEU A 458 14.24 -2.90 10.67
C LEU A 458 15.37 -2.45 9.72
N THR A 459 16.42 -1.85 10.26
CA THR A 459 17.61 -1.46 9.48
C THR A 459 18.82 -2.38 9.67
N SER A 460 18.80 -3.28 10.66
CA SER A 460 19.93 -4.15 10.99
C SER A 460 20.30 -5.12 9.87
N GLU A 461 21.60 -5.37 9.75
CA GLU A 461 22.22 -6.32 8.81
C GLU A 461 22.92 -7.48 9.51
N LEU A 462 23.11 -7.38 10.83
CA LEU A 462 23.81 -8.38 11.62
C LEU A 462 22.80 -9.29 12.33
N LYS A 463 23.04 -10.60 12.27
CA LYS A 463 22.14 -11.59 12.87
C LYS A 463 21.95 -11.39 14.37
N GLU A 464 23.06 -11.26 15.09
CA GLU A 464 23.08 -11.18 16.55
C GLU A 464 22.40 -9.90 17.03
N GLU A 465 22.65 -8.78 16.35
CA GLU A 465 21.99 -7.51 16.60
C GLU A 465 20.48 -7.61 16.36
N ALA A 466 20.06 -8.15 15.21
CA ALA A 466 18.64 -8.32 14.89
C ALA A 466 17.92 -9.23 15.89
N LEU A 467 18.55 -10.32 16.35
CA LEU A 467 17.98 -11.19 17.39
C LEU A 467 17.84 -10.46 18.72
N LYS A 468 18.87 -9.73 19.14
CA LYS A 468 18.85 -8.92 20.36
C LYS A 468 17.76 -7.85 20.32
N LEU A 469 17.70 -7.06 19.25
CA LEU A 469 16.70 -6.00 19.09
C LEU A 469 15.28 -6.57 19.00
N SER A 470 15.10 -7.73 18.34
CA SER A 470 13.81 -8.43 18.29
C SER A 470 13.35 -8.85 19.70
N GLU A 471 14.26 -9.31 20.55
CA GLU A 471 13.99 -9.62 21.97
C GLU A 471 13.54 -8.37 22.74
N GLU A 472 14.27 -7.25 22.61
CA GLU A 472 13.94 -6.00 23.28
C GLU A 472 12.56 -5.47 22.87
N VAL A 473 12.27 -5.42 21.56
CA VAL A 473 10.97 -4.97 21.05
C VAL A 473 9.85 -5.94 21.46
N TYR A 474 10.13 -7.24 21.54
CA TYR A 474 9.17 -8.21 22.07
C TYR A 474 8.82 -7.92 23.52
N ASN A 475 9.83 -7.69 24.37
CA ASN A 475 9.62 -7.40 25.79
C ASN A 475 8.84 -6.09 25.98
N MET A 476 9.12 -5.07 25.15
CA MET A 476 8.33 -3.84 25.09
C MET A 476 6.87 -4.13 24.71
N ASN A 477 6.62 -5.02 23.74
CA ASN A 477 5.26 -5.38 23.34
C ASN A 477 4.50 -6.13 24.45
N GLU A 478 5.14 -7.04 25.17
CA GLU A 478 4.52 -7.74 26.31
C GLU A 478 4.24 -6.79 27.47
N THR A 479 5.20 -5.90 27.78
CA THR A 479 5.02 -4.84 28.80
C THR A 479 3.86 -3.93 28.44
N ARG A 480 3.80 -3.45 27.20
CA ARG A 480 2.70 -2.64 26.67
C ARG A 480 1.35 -3.34 26.85
N LYS A 481 1.25 -4.65 26.53
CA LYS A 481 -0.01 -5.41 26.70
C LYS A 481 -0.42 -5.46 28.17
N SER A 482 0.50 -5.84 29.06
CA SER A 482 0.25 -5.94 30.51
C SER A 482 -0.22 -4.61 31.08
N LEU A 483 0.49 -3.51 30.81
CA LEU A 483 0.12 -2.17 31.28
C LEU A 483 -1.21 -1.71 30.69
N THR A 484 -1.51 -2.05 29.43
CA THR A 484 -2.81 -1.72 28.82
C THR A 484 -3.96 -2.46 29.52
N ASP A 485 -3.76 -3.73 29.90
CA ASP A 485 -4.75 -4.52 30.65
C ASP A 485 -4.95 -3.95 32.07
N GLU A 486 -3.86 -3.66 32.77
CA GLU A 486 -3.88 -3.05 34.10
C GLU A 486 -4.60 -1.69 34.11
N CYS A 487 -4.18 -0.77 33.24
CA CYS A 487 -4.81 0.55 33.12
C CYS A 487 -6.29 0.46 32.72
N PHE A 488 -6.64 -0.49 31.84
CA PHE A 488 -8.03 -0.69 31.44
C PHE A 488 -8.91 -1.16 32.61
N ASN A 489 -8.38 -2.01 33.50
CA ASN A 489 -9.09 -2.43 34.70
C ASN A 489 -9.32 -1.24 35.64
N THR A 490 -8.29 -0.42 35.89
CA THR A 490 -8.42 0.82 36.68
C THR A 490 -9.46 1.77 36.09
N VAL A 491 -9.42 2.00 34.77
CA VAL A 491 -10.41 2.84 34.07
C VAL A 491 -11.81 2.24 34.17
N SER A 492 -11.95 0.92 34.07
CA SER A 492 -13.24 0.24 34.20
C SER A 492 -13.84 0.36 35.61
N GLU A 493 -13.01 0.30 36.65
CA GLU A 493 -13.43 0.57 38.03
C GLU A 493 -13.84 2.03 38.21
N TYR A 494 -13.08 2.97 37.64
CA TYR A 494 -13.45 4.40 37.66
C TYR A 494 -14.81 4.65 36.99
N ILE A 495 -15.05 4.05 35.82
CA ILE A 495 -16.31 4.15 35.08
C ILE A 495 -17.49 3.64 35.93
N LYS A 496 -17.32 2.50 36.62
CA LYS A 496 -18.35 1.92 37.50
C LYS A 496 -18.62 2.78 38.72
N ASN A 497 -17.58 3.33 39.35
CA ASN A 497 -17.70 4.10 40.59
C ASN A 497 -18.26 5.52 40.39
N ASN A 498 -18.12 6.09 39.19
CA ASN A 498 -18.56 7.47 38.89
C ASN A 498 -19.80 7.55 37.98
N ASP A 499 -20.46 6.42 37.73
CA ASP A 499 -21.60 6.32 36.80
C ASP A 499 -21.34 7.00 35.44
N SER A 500 -20.10 6.88 34.93
CA SER A 500 -19.69 7.52 33.67
C SER A 500 -20.47 6.97 32.47
N LEU A 501 -21.12 5.80 32.61
CA LEU A 501 -22.00 5.24 31.61
C LEU A 501 -23.31 6.01 31.44
N SER A 502 -23.69 6.90 32.36
CA SER A 502 -24.83 7.82 32.17
C SER A 502 -24.50 9.00 31.24
N MET A 503 -23.22 9.32 31.09
CA MET A 503 -22.74 10.46 30.29
C MET A 503 -22.77 10.14 28.78
N PRO A 504 -22.86 11.15 27.89
CA PRO A 504 -22.80 10.95 26.44
C PRO A 504 -21.44 10.42 25.96
N ILE A 505 -20.38 10.69 26.73
CA ILE A 505 -19.01 10.25 26.47
C ILE A 505 -18.36 9.76 27.77
N ILE A 506 -17.39 8.87 27.65
CA ILE A 506 -16.56 8.43 28.77
C ILE A 506 -15.29 9.29 28.77
N LEU A 507 -15.11 10.13 29.78
CA LEU A 507 -13.96 11.00 29.96
C LEU A 507 -13.19 10.60 31.23
N VAL A 508 -11.93 10.21 31.09
CA VAL A 508 -11.08 9.79 32.23
C VAL A 508 -9.72 10.47 32.14
N LYS A 509 -9.33 11.13 33.23
CA LYS A 509 -7.99 11.68 33.44
C LYS A 509 -7.32 10.91 34.56
N SER A 510 -6.10 10.42 34.35
CA SER A 510 -5.32 9.73 35.39
C SER A 510 -3.82 9.89 35.19
N LYS A 511 -3.09 10.01 36.30
CA LYS A 511 -1.62 9.96 36.35
C LYS A 511 -1.07 8.53 36.21
N GLU A 512 -1.89 7.52 36.49
CA GLU A 512 -1.49 6.11 36.43
C GLU A 512 -1.48 5.57 34.99
N ILE A 513 -2.10 6.31 34.05
CA ILE A 513 -2.14 5.93 32.65
C ILE A 513 -0.91 6.46 31.95
N GLU A 514 -0.07 5.57 31.42
CA GLU A 514 1.08 5.97 30.60
C GLU A 514 0.64 6.73 29.33
N GLN A 515 1.36 7.81 28.99
CA GLN A 515 1.03 8.69 27.86
C GLN A 515 0.84 7.92 26.54
N GLY A 516 1.76 6.98 26.24
CA GLY A 516 1.75 6.16 25.03
C GLY A 516 0.60 5.13 24.94
N LEU A 517 -0.13 4.91 26.04
CA LEU A 517 -1.23 3.92 26.14
C LEU A 517 -2.62 4.55 26.07
N THR A 518 -2.75 5.87 26.24
CA THR A 518 -4.04 6.59 26.23
C THR A 518 -4.97 6.17 25.09
N GLY A 519 -4.45 6.11 23.85
CA GLY A 519 -5.23 5.71 22.68
C GLY A 519 -5.65 4.23 22.65
N LEU A 520 -4.84 3.33 23.21
CA LEU A 520 -5.18 1.90 23.30
C LEU A 520 -6.28 1.67 24.34
N ILE A 521 -6.17 2.35 25.48
CA ILE A 521 -7.16 2.28 26.55
C ILE A 521 -8.48 2.87 26.06
N ALA A 522 -8.46 4.03 25.40
CA ALA A 522 -9.66 4.63 24.80
C ALA A 522 -10.33 3.67 23.80
N GLY A 523 -9.55 2.96 22.98
CA GLY A 523 -10.08 1.98 22.04
C GLY A 523 -10.74 0.79 22.73
N LYS A 524 -10.12 0.26 23.81
CA LYS A 524 -10.73 -0.80 24.62
C LYS A 524 -12.02 -0.36 25.30
N VAL A 525 -12.05 0.85 25.85
CA VAL A 525 -13.25 1.42 26.49
C VAL A 525 -14.37 1.56 25.45
N LEU A 526 -14.08 2.08 24.26
CA LEU A 526 -15.05 2.14 23.16
C LEU A 526 -15.59 0.75 22.79
N ASN A 527 -14.72 -0.25 22.69
CA ASN A 527 -15.11 -1.62 22.33
C ASN A 527 -15.94 -2.32 23.40
N GLU A 528 -15.61 -2.14 24.69
CA GLU A 528 -16.32 -2.77 25.81
C GLU A 528 -17.68 -2.11 26.07
N TYR A 529 -17.73 -0.78 26.06
CA TYR A 529 -18.90 -0.01 26.50
C TYR A 529 -19.72 0.60 25.35
N GLY A 530 -19.25 0.54 24.10
CA GLY A 530 -19.97 1.09 22.94
C GLY A 530 -20.12 2.61 22.95
N LYS A 531 -19.30 3.32 23.73
CA LYS A 531 -19.36 4.78 23.91
C LYS A 531 -18.04 5.45 23.54
N THR A 532 -18.14 6.66 22.97
CA THR A 532 -16.96 7.48 22.66
C THR A 532 -16.14 7.72 23.94
N ALA A 533 -14.84 7.43 23.85
CA ALA A 533 -13.94 7.41 24.99
C ALA A 533 -12.82 8.45 24.81
N ILE A 534 -12.58 9.23 25.85
CA ILE A 534 -11.52 10.22 25.95
C ILE A 534 -10.68 9.87 27.18
N ILE A 535 -9.43 9.49 26.95
CA ILE A 535 -8.51 9.06 28.00
C ILE A 535 -7.31 10.01 28.01
N LEU A 536 -6.99 10.57 29.18
CA LEU A 536 -5.90 11.52 29.37
C LEU A 536 -4.90 10.99 30.40
N HIS A 537 -3.63 11.11 30.04
CA HIS A 537 -2.49 11.05 30.96
C HIS A 537 -2.26 12.45 31.55
N GLU A 538 -2.05 12.51 32.87
CA GLU A 538 -1.71 13.73 33.61
C GLU A 538 -0.23 13.71 34.00
N ASP A 539 0.55 14.64 33.44
CA ASP A 539 1.96 14.86 33.77
C ASP A 539 2.07 16.07 34.70
N GLU A 540 2.19 15.81 36.00
CA GLU A 540 2.30 16.85 37.02
C GLU A 540 3.64 17.62 36.94
N GLU A 541 4.71 17.00 36.43
CA GLU A 541 6.03 17.64 36.31
C GLU A 541 6.03 18.68 35.20
N LEU A 542 5.44 18.35 34.05
CA LEU A 542 5.29 19.28 32.94
C LEU A 542 4.07 20.21 33.06
N GLY A 543 3.15 19.92 33.99
CA GLY A 543 1.91 20.70 34.16
C GLY A 543 0.91 20.51 33.01
N ILE A 544 1.01 19.41 32.26
CA ILE A 544 0.29 19.18 31.00
C ILE A 544 -0.47 17.84 31.05
N CYS A 545 -1.67 17.80 30.47
CA CYS A 545 -2.36 16.57 30.12
C CYS A 545 -2.18 16.25 28.63
N THR A 546 -1.93 14.98 28.32
CA THR A 546 -2.00 14.47 26.93
C THR A 546 -3.16 13.48 26.82
N GLY A 547 -4.06 13.71 25.87
CA GLY A 547 -5.28 12.94 25.70
C GLY A 547 -5.42 12.27 24.33
N SER A 548 -6.15 11.16 24.31
CA SER A 548 -6.59 10.47 23.09
C SER A 548 -8.11 10.28 23.09
N ILE A 549 -8.75 10.55 21.95
CA ILE A 549 -10.16 10.28 21.69
C ILE A 549 -10.28 9.05 20.78
N ARG A 550 -11.24 8.16 21.09
CA ARG A 550 -11.72 7.11 20.19
C ARG A 550 -13.24 7.18 20.10
N SER A 551 -13.73 7.28 18.87
CA SER A 551 -15.15 7.42 18.56
C SER A 551 -15.56 6.49 17.40
N ARG A 552 -16.87 6.32 17.22
CA ARG A 552 -17.47 5.49 16.16
C ARG A 552 -18.74 6.16 15.63
N GLY A 553 -19.19 5.74 14.46
CA GLY A 553 -20.45 6.18 13.88
C GLY A 553 -20.37 7.64 13.42
N ASN A 554 -21.29 8.47 13.91
CA ASN A 554 -21.35 9.89 13.56
C ASN A 554 -20.59 10.79 14.55
N ASN A 555 -20.02 10.23 15.61
CA ASN A 555 -19.30 11.00 16.63
C ASN A 555 -17.91 11.37 16.10
N ASN A 556 -17.72 12.61 15.63
CA ASN A 556 -16.46 13.07 15.04
C ASN A 556 -15.46 13.58 16.10
N ALA A 557 -14.41 12.83 16.35
CA ALA A 557 -13.35 13.15 17.32
C ALA A 557 -12.57 14.43 16.97
N ARG A 558 -12.35 14.72 15.69
CA ARG A 558 -11.63 15.93 15.26
C ARG A 558 -12.45 17.19 15.51
N GLU A 559 -13.74 17.19 15.13
CA GLU A 559 -14.64 18.32 15.35
C GLU A 559 -14.79 18.64 16.85
N MET A 560 -14.78 17.62 17.72
CA MET A 560 -14.78 17.83 19.18
C MET A 560 -13.57 18.64 19.65
N LEU A 561 -12.39 18.38 19.09
CA LEU A 561 -11.16 19.09 19.43
C LEU A 561 -11.13 20.48 18.82
N GLU A 562 -11.60 20.65 17.58
CA GLU A 562 -11.74 21.97 16.94
C GLU A 562 -12.66 22.88 17.76
N PHE A 563 -13.79 22.36 18.24
CA PHE A 563 -14.73 23.09 19.10
C PHE A 563 -14.15 23.47 20.47
N THR A 564 -13.14 22.74 20.94
CA THR A 564 -12.48 22.95 22.24
C THR A 564 -11.06 23.52 22.13
N SER A 565 -10.65 23.91 20.92
CA SER A 565 -9.29 24.33 20.55
C SER A 565 -8.69 25.43 21.43
N VAL A 566 -9.51 26.35 21.96
CA VAL A 566 -9.07 27.43 22.87
C VAL A 566 -8.39 26.91 24.15
N TYR A 567 -8.70 25.68 24.56
CA TYR A 567 -8.11 25.06 25.75
C TYR A 567 -6.87 24.22 25.44
N LEU A 568 -6.62 23.94 24.16
CA LEU A 568 -5.61 22.98 23.72
C LEU A 568 -4.29 23.71 23.41
N ASN A 569 -3.18 23.06 23.72
CA ASN A 569 -1.84 23.51 23.34
C ASN A 569 -1.54 23.05 21.90
N LYS A 570 -1.83 21.77 21.59
CA LYS A 570 -1.75 21.15 20.27
C LYS A 570 -2.84 20.10 20.14
N PHE A 571 -3.35 19.88 18.93
CA PHE A 571 -4.27 18.78 18.65
C PHE A 571 -4.24 18.36 17.18
N GLY A 572 -4.67 17.13 16.89
CA GLY A 572 -4.76 16.59 15.55
C GLY A 572 -5.51 15.25 15.51
N GLY A 573 -5.79 14.76 14.31
CA GLY A 573 -6.46 13.48 14.08
C GLY A 573 -7.59 13.55 13.05
N HIS A 574 -8.41 12.50 13.03
CA HIS A 574 -9.51 12.30 12.09
C HIS A 574 -10.82 11.92 12.82
N LYS A 575 -11.87 11.62 12.04
CA LYS A 575 -13.23 11.37 12.55
C LYS A 575 -13.32 10.38 13.71
N ASN A 576 -12.58 9.26 13.67
CA ASN A 576 -12.72 8.17 14.65
C ASN A 576 -11.62 8.16 15.72
N ALA A 577 -10.57 8.95 15.55
CA ALA A 577 -9.40 8.95 16.42
C ALA A 577 -8.71 10.30 16.39
N ALA A 578 -8.44 10.87 17.55
CA ALA A 578 -7.73 12.15 17.66
C ALA A 578 -6.86 12.20 18.93
N GLY A 579 -5.84 13.06 18.90
CA GLY A 579 -4.90 13.28 20.01
C GLY A 579 -4.73 14.77 20.29
N PHE A 580 -4.48 15.12 21.55
CA PHE A 580 -4.35 16.51 21.98
C PHE A 580 -3.52 16.65 23.25
N SER A 581 -3.08 17.88 23.52
CA SER A 581 -2.52 18.27 24.81
C SER A 581 -3.14 19.57 25.32
N LEU A 582 -3.20 19.73 26.64
CA LEU A 582 -3.70 20.92 27.33
C LEU A 582 -3.01 21.09 28.68
N ASN A 583 -2.95 22.31 29.21
CA ASN A 583 -2.43 22.53 30.57
C ASN A 583 -3.43 22.00 31.61
N ILE A 584 -2.94 21.42 32.71
CA ILE A 584 -3.77 20.79 33.75
C ILE A 584 -4.86 21.75 34.26
N ASP A 585 -4.53 23.04 34.41
CA ASP A 585 -5.45 24.09 34.89
C ASP A 585 -6.62 24.39 33.93
N LYS A 586 -6.53 23.98 32.66
CA LYS A 586 -7.59 24.11 31.66
C LYS A 586 -8.52 22.90 31.59
N PHE A 587 -8.20 21.79 32.25
CA PHE A 587 -8.91 20.52 32.12
C PHE A 587 -10.41 20.63 32.43
N ASP A 588 -10.78 21.27 33.55
CA ASP A 588 -12.19 21.34 33.96
C ASP A 588 -13.06 22.09 32.95
N LYS A 589 -12.54 23.20 32.40
CA LYS A 589 -13.23 23.98 31.36
C LYS A 589 -13.34 23.20 30.04
N PHE A 590 -12.29 22.45 29.69
CA PHE A 590 -12.32 21.55 28.55
C PHE A 590 -13.38 20.46 28.73
N ALA A 591 -13.40 19.80 29.89
CA ALA A 591 -14.33 18.73 30.23
C ALA A 591 -15.79 19.19 30.15
N GLU A 592 -16.11 20.35 30.73
CA GLU A 592 -17.45 20.93 30.65
C GLU A 592 -17.86 21.20 29.18
N LYS A 593 -16.96 21.80 28.40
CA LYS A 593 -17.23 22.20 27.02
C LYS A 593 -17.40 21.01 26.09
N ILE A 594 -16.57 19.97 26.24
CA ILE A 594 -16.61 18.79 25.37
C ILE A 594 -17.83 17.91 25.67
N ILE A 595 -18.21 17.77 26.95
CA ILE A 595 -19.46 17.07 27.33
C ILE A 595 -20.67 17.80 26.75
N LYS A 596 -20.70 19.14 26.85
CA LYS A 596 -21.76 19.95 26.26
C LYS A 596 -21.88 19.75 24.75
N TYR A 597 -20.76 19.77 24.03
CA TYR A 597 -20.74 19.49 22.59
C TYR A 597 -21.35 18.12 22.27
N SER A 598 -20.99 17.07 23.02
CA SER A 598 -21.51 15.72 22.81
C SER A 598 -23.01 15.59 23.10
N LEU A 599 -23.53 16.34 24.08
CA LEU A 599 -24.98 16.41 24.33
C LEU A 599 -25.72 17.10 23.18
N GLU A 600 -25.21 18.24 22.71
CA GLU A 600 -25.85 19.05 21.65
C GLU A 600 -25.89 18.31 20.29
N ASN A 601 -24.94 17.40 20.06
CA ASN A 601 -24.83 16.62 18.82
C ASN A 601 -25.44 15.21 18.91
N ASN A 602 -26.20 14.89 19.98
CA ASN A 602 -26.89 13.61 20.17
C ASN A 602 -25.99 12.38 19.91
N PHE A 603 -24.82 12.33 20.56
CA PHE A 603 -23.89 11.21 20.39
C PHE A 603 -24.59 9.90 20.79
N GLU A 604 -24.77 9.00 19.83
CA GLU A 604 -25.48 7.73 20.04
C GLU A 604 -24.60 6.74 20.84
N SER A 605 -25.21 6.03 21.79
CA SER A 605 -24.68 4.76 22.29
C SER A 605 -24.93 3.70 21.23
N SER A 606 -23.88 3.08 20.71
CA SER A 606 -24.00 2.19 19.55
C SER A 606 -25.02 1.07 19.79
N GLU A 607 -26.07 1.00 18.97
CA GLU A 607 -26.76 -0.27 18.76
C GLU A 607 -25.75 -1.29 18.20
N LYS A 608 -25.80 -2.54 18.68
CA LYS A 608 -25.06 -3.65 18.06
C LYS A 608 -25.44 -3.66 16.58
N GLU A 609 -24.45 -3.42 15.72
CA GLU A 609 -24.62 -3.28 14.28
C GLU A 609 -25.54 -4.35 13.68
N SER A 610 -26.41 -3.88 12.78
CA SER A 610 -27.27 -4.66 11.90
C SER A 610 -26.52 -5.81 11.22
N LYS A 611 -27.27 -6.84 10.80
CA LYS A 611 -26.79 -8.02 10.05
C LYS A 611 -25.93 -7.62 8.85
N ASN A 612 -24.62 -7.47 9.03
CA ASN A 612 -23.68 -7.15 7.94
C ASN A 612 -23.22 -8.45 7.28
N TYR A 613 -23.96 -8.88 6.26
CA TYR A 613 -23.53 -9.91 5.31
C TYR A 613 -23.57 -9.33 3.90
N ASP A 614 -22.67 -9.77 3.03
CA ASP A 614 -22.53 -9.27 1.66
C ASP A 614 -23.54 -9.92 0.72
N MET A 615 -23.83 -11.21 0.92
CA MET A 615 -24.64 -11.98 -0.01
C MET A 615 -25.32 -13.17 0.66
N ILE A 616 -26.53 -13.50 0.21
CA ILE A 616 -27.20 -14.74 0.59
C ILE A 616 -26.62 -15.89 -0.25
N LEU A 617 -26.12 -16.94 0.40
CA LEU A 617 -25.54 -18.10 -0.27
C LEU A 617 -25.99 -19.38 0.42
N ASP A 618 -26.79 -20.18 -0.27
CA ASP A 618 -27.20 -21.50 0.23
C ASP A 618 -26.04 -22.50 0.19
N LEU A 619 -26.03 -23.45 1.13
CA LEU A 619 -24.97 -24.45 1.26
C LEU A 619 -24.82 -25.32 0.01
N LYS A 620 -25.92 -25.56 -0.72
CA LYS A 620 -25.93 -26.36 -1.97
C LYS A 620 -25.02 -25.81 -3.08
N TYR A 621 -24.74 -24.51 -3.07
CA TYR A 621 -23.84 -23.86 -4.04
C TYR A 621 -22.37 -23.90 -3.61
N ILE A 622 -22.09 -24.33 -2.37
CA ILE A 622 -20.74 -24.37 -1.82
C ILE A 622 -20.02 -25.63 -2.27
N ASN A 623 -18.83 -25.43 -2.82
CA ASN A 623 -17.88 -26.47 -3.18
C ASN A 623 -16.44 -25.95 -3.03
N VAL A 624 -15.46 -26.84 -3.15
CA VAL A 624 -14.03 -26.49 -3.05
C VAL A 624 -13.63 -25.45 -4.09
N GLU A 625 -14.16 -25.50 -5.31
CA GLU A 625 -13.83 -24.55 -6.37
C GLU A 625 -14.25 -23.11 -6.00
N LEU A 626 -15.46 -22.93 -5.48
CA LEU A 626 -15.93 -21.63 -5.01
C LEU A 626 -15.07 -21.11 -3.85
N ALA A 627 -14.71 -21.98 -2.89
CA ALA A 627 -13.83 -21.61 -1.79
C ALA A 627 -12.42 -21.21 -2.28
N GLU A 628 -11.91 -21.88 -3.32
CA GLU A 628 -10.61 -21.55 -3.95
C GLU A 628 -10.64 -20.23 -4.71
N ILE A 629 -11.77 -19.89 -5.32
CA ILE A 629 -11.94 -18.60 -5.98
C ILE A 629 -12.05 -17.48 -4.93
N ILE A 630 -12.79 -17.68 -3.83
CA ILE A 630 -12.87 -16.69 -2.75
C ILE A 630 -11.48 -16.44 -2.14
N GLU A 631 -10.70 -17.49 -1.90
CA GLU A 631 -9.31 -17.34 -1.40
C GLU A 631 -8.44 -16.55 -2.39
N ALA A 632 -8.73 -16.55 -3.70
CA ALA A 632 -8.02 -15.72 -4.68
C ALA A 632 -8.30 -14.20 -4.54
N PHE A 633 -9.29 -13.80 -3.73
CA PHE A 633 -9.50 -12.39 -3.35
C PHE A 633 -8.51 -11.94 -2.28
N GLU A 634 -7.78 -12.85 -1.63
CA GLU A 634 -6.69 -12.49 -0.73
C GLU A 634 -5.62 -11.65 -1.48
N PRO A 635 -4.94 -10.72 -0.80
CA PRO A 635 -5.08 -10.37 0.61
C PRO A 635 -6.37 -9.60 0.93
N PHE A 636 -7.05 -10.00 2.00
CA PHE A 636 -8.20 -9.24 2.53
C PHE A 636 -7.74 -8.09 3.42
N GLY A 637 -8.54 -7.05 3.55
CA GLY A 637 -8.24 -5.90 4.39
C GLY A 637 -9.26 -4.79 4.20
N VAL A 638 -8.93 -3.57 4.60
CA VAL A 638 -9.80 -2.40 4.45
C VAL A 638 -10.16 -2.21 2.97
N SER A 639 -11.44 -2.02 2.65
CA SER A 639 -11.97 -1.90 1.28
C SER A 639 -11.80 -3.14 0.39
N ASN A 640 -11.30 -4.24 0.94
CA ASN A 640 -11.36 -5.57 0.33
C ASN A 640 -11.57 -6.61 1.44
N GLU A 641 -12.66 -6.44 2.18
CA GLU A 641 -12.99 -7.29 3.31
C GLU A 641 -13.26 -8.72 2.84
N GLU A 642 -13.04 -9.67 3.74
CA GLU A 642 -13.39 -11.06 3.47
C GLU A 642 -14.92 -11.21 3.38
N PRO A 643 -15.48 -11.82 2.30
CA PRO A 643 -16.91 -11.96 2.15
C PRO A 643 -17.59 -12.68 3.31
N ILE A 644 -18.65 -12.09 3.84
CA ILE A 644 -19.56 -12.69 4.82
C ILE A 644 -20.84 -13.08 4.10
N PHE A 645 -21.18 -14.37 4.16
CA PHE A 645 -22.39 -14.93 3.56
C PHE A 645 -23.46 -15.16 4.60
N TYR A 646 -24.72 -15.09 4.19
CA TYR A 646 -25.86 -15.47 5.01
C TYR A 646 -26.59 -16.68 4.43
N CYS A 647 -27.00 -17.60 5.29
CA CYS A 647 -27.82 -18.74 4.94
C CYS A 647 -28.88 -18.97 6.02
N ASN A 648 -30.12 -19.21 5.62
CA ASN A 648 -31.23 -19.45 6.54
C ASN A 648 -31.60 -20.93 6.65
N LYS A 649 -32.28 -21.28 7.74
CA LYS A 649 -32.85 -22.61 7.99
C LYS A 649 -31.82 -23.74 7.82
N VAL A 650 -30.64 -23.57 8.41
CA VAL A 650 -29.57 -24.56 8.44
C VAL A 650 -29.76 -25.47 9.64
N LYS A 651 -29.78 -26.78 9.42
CA LYS A 651 -29.92 -27.78 10.48
C LYS A 651 -28.59 -28.01 11.18
N VAL A 652 -28.59 -27.94 12.51
CA VAL A 652 -27.47 -28.37 13.35
C VAL A 652 -27.53 -29.89 13.50
N VAL A 653 -26.55 -30.60 12.95
CA VAL A 653 -26.52 -32.08 12.95
C VAL A 653 -25.74 -32.60 14.15
N LYS A 654 -24.55 -32.04 14.37
CA LYS A 654 -23.64 -32.49 15.42
C LYS A 654 -22.72 -31.36 15.87
N ILE A 655 -22.45 -31.28 17.16
CA ILE A 655 -21.47 -30.35 17.73
C ILE A 655 -20.37 -31.16 18.40
N LYS A 656 -19.11 -30.75 18.19
CA LYS A 656 -17.94 -31.24 18.92
C LYS A 656 -17.25 -30.05 19.56
N THR A 657 -17.11 -30.09 20.89
CA THR A 657 -16.38 -29.08 21.66
C THR A 657 -14.87 -29.34 21.64
N LEU A 658 -14.09 -28.25 21.57
CA LEU A 658 -12.63 -28.23 21.53
C LEU A 658 -12.14 -27.16 22.53
N PRO A 659 -11.84 -27.54 23.78
CA PRO A 659 -11.40 -26.60 24.81
C PRO A 659 -10.01 -26.02 24.51
N LYS A 660 -9.83 -24.71 24.68
CA LYS A 660 -8.53 -24.02 24.56
C LYS A 660 -8.52 -22.70 25.35
N ASN A 661 -7.55 -22.51 26.25
CA ASN A 661 -7.34 -21.27 27.02
C ASN A 661 -8.63 -20.71 27.65
N ASP A 662 -9.32 -21.52 28.47
CA ASP A 662 -10.59 -21.19 29.14
C ASP A 662 -11.77 -20.82 28.24
N LYS A 663 -11.62 -20.97 26.92
CA LYS A 663 -12.70 -20.83 25.92
C LYS A 663 -13.04 -22.17 25.27
N LEU A 664 -14.25 -22.27 24.72
CA LEU A 664 -14.68 -23.42 23.93
C LEU A 664 -14.70 -23.06 22.45
N HIS A 665 -14.00 -23.81 21.62
CA HIS A 665 -14.19 -23.77 20.17
C HIS A 665 -15.11 -24.91 19.75
N LEU A 666 -16.01 -24.67 18.80
CA LEU A 666 -16.97 -25.67 18.34
C LEU A 666 -16.68 -26.06 16.90
N LYS A 667 -16.64 -27.36 16.64
CA LYS A 667 -16.78 -27.92 15.29
C LYS A 667 -18.20 -28.41 15.11
N ILE A 668 -18.94 -27.79 14.21
CA ILE A 668 -20.37 -28.02 13.99
C ILE A 668 -20.56 -28.66 12.61
N GLU A 669 -21.30 -29.75 12.55
CA GLU A 669 -21.78 -30.32 11.29
C GLU A 669 -23.14 -29.71 10.96
N LEU A 670 -23.22 -29.05 9.81
CA LEU A 670 -24.38 -28.33 9.35
C LEU A 670 -24.96 -28.99 8.09
N ASN A 671 -26.29 -29.01 7.99
CA ASN A 671 -27.01 -29.55 6.84
C ASN A 671 -28.04 -28.56 6.30
N GLN A 672 -28.10 -28.41 4.97
CA GLN A 672 -29.19 -27.73 4.28
C GLN A 672 -29.50 -28.48 2.98
N GLY A 673 -30.69 -29.10 2.91
CA GLY A 673 -31.03 -30.03 1.81
C GLY A 673 -30.07 -31.21 1.77
N ASP A 674 -29.49 -31.48 0.60
CA ASP A 674 -28.57 -32.62 0.40
C ASP A 674 -27.10 -32.28 0.72
N LYS A 675 -26.79 -31.06 1.13
CA LYS A 675 -25.43 -30.64 1.45
C LYS A 675 -25.15 -30.72 2.94
N ASN A 676 -24.09 -31.46 3.30
CA ASN A 676 -23.45 -31.41 4.61
C ASN A 676 -22.14 -30.65 4.51
N ILE A 677 -21.84 -29.83 5.52
CA ILE A 677 -20.60 -29.07 5.60
C ILE A 677 -20.17 -28.89 7.05
N ALA A 678 -18.85 -28.87 7.28
CA ALA A 678 -18.29 -28.57 8.59
C ALA A 678 -18.16 -27.05 8.77
N ALA A 679 -18.53 -26.58 9.96
CA ALA A 679 -18.36 -25.20 10.39
C ALA A 679 -17.52 -25.13 11.67
N MET A 680 -16.77 -24.05 11.84
CA MET A 680 -16.07 -23.70 13.07
C MET A 680 -16.69 -22.46 13.69
N LEU A 681 -16.95 -22.51 15.00
CA LEU A 681 -17.30 -21.34 15.82
C LEU A 681 -16.22 -21.16 16.87
N TRP A 682 -15.60 -19.99 16.91
CA TRP A 682 -14.53 -19.65 17.84
C TRP A 682 -15.08 -18.99 19.11
N ASP A 683 -14.31 -19.04 20.20
CA ASP A 683 -14.60 -18.31 21.45
C ASP A 683 -16.02 -18.44 22.04
N SER A 684 -16.60 -19.64 21.98
CA SER A 684 -17.92 -19.96 22.53
C SER A 684 -17.87 -20.38 24.01
N ASN A 685 -19.04 -20.59 24.62
CA ASN A 685 -19.22 -21.01 26.01
C ASN A 685 -20.27 -22.13 26.16
N GLU A 686 -20.38 -22.72 27.36
CA GLU A 686 -21.31 -23.84 27.60
C GLU A 686 -22.78 -23.48 27.38
N GLU A 687 -23.17 -22.24 27.62
CA GLU A 687 -24.55 -21.77 27.43
C GLU A 687 -24.91 -21.74 25.94
N GLU A 688 -24.01 -21.23 25.09
CA GLU A 688 -24.15 -21.24 23.64
C GLU A 688 -24.19 -22.66 23.07
N VAL A 689 -23.36 -23.57 23.58
CA VAL A 689 -23.41 -24.98 23.18
C VAL A 689 -24.81 -25.56 23.41
N LYS A 690 -25.37 -25.37 24.62
CA LYS A 690 -26.73 -25.84 24.94
C LYS A 690 -27.79 -25.18 24.07
N LYS A 691 -27.66 -23.88 23.77
CA LYS A 691 -28.59 -23.17 22.88
C LYS A 691 -28.58 -23.78 21.48
N LEU A 692 -27.40 -24.04 20.92
CA LEU A 692 -27.25 -24.64 19.60
C LEU A 692 -27.71 -26.10 19.57
N GLU A 693 -27.42 -26.91 20.59
CA GLU A 693 -27.89 -28.30 20.70
C GLU A 693 -29.42 -28.41 20.76
N ASN A 694 -30.07 -27.46 21.43
CA ASN A 694 -31.53 -27.40 21.53
C ASN A 694 -32.19 -26.77 20.30
N SER A 695 -31.42 -26.18 19.39
CA SER A 695 -31.93 -25.60 18.14
C SER A 695 -32.02 -26.67 17.05
N ASN A 696 -33.18 -26.79 16.41
CA ASN A 696 -33.32 -27.67 15.23
C ASN A 696 -32.77 -27.00 13.95
N TYR A 697 -33.03 -25.70 13.81
CA TYR A 697 -32.61 -24.89 12.67
C TYR A 697 -32.11 -23.54 13.15
N ILE A 698 -31.05 -23.07 12.52
CA ILE A 698 -30.47 -21.75 12.75
C ILE A 698 -30.29 -21.02 11.43
N ASP A 699 -30.28 -19.70 11.49
CA ASP A 699 -29.68 -18.90 10.42
C ASP A 699 -28.23 -18.60 10.77
N ILE A 700 -27.37 -18.55 9.77
CA ILE A 700 -25.93 -18.36 9.96
C ILE A 700 -25.41 -17.21 9.11
N CYS A 701 -24.50 -16.43 9.68
CA CYS A 701 -23.55 -15.59 8.96
C CYS A 701 -22.18 -16.25 9.01
N TYR A 702 -21.51 -16.43 7.88
CA TYR A 702 -20.28 -17.22 7.81
C TYR A 702 -19.31 -16.74 6.73
N LYS A 703 -18.02 -17.02 6.94
CA LYS A 703 -16.97 -16.93 5.91
C LYS A 703 -16.70 -18.32 5.34
N LEU A 704 -16.44 -18.40 4.04
CA LEU A 704 -16.10 -19.66 3.36
C LEU A 704 -14.58 -19.82 3.24
N LYS A 705 -14.05 -20.91 3.82
CA LYS A 705 -12.62 -21.24 3.84
C LYS A 705 -12.35 -22.61 3.23
N ILE A 706 -11.06 -22.88 3.01
CA ILE A 706 -10.55 -24.20 2.64
C ILE A 706 -9.74 -24.77 3.79
N ASP A 707 -10.16 -25.92 4.28
CA ASP A 707 -9.35 -26.75 5.15
C ASP A 707 -8.41 -27.63 4.31
N ARG A 708 -7.11 -27.54 4.59
CA ARG A 708 -6.05 -28.32 3.91
C ARG A 708 -5.48 -29.32 4.91
N TYR A 709 -6.01 -30.54 4.89
CA TYR A 709 -5.62 -31.59 5.83
C TYR A 709 -5.23 -32.89 5.09
N ASN A 710 -4.06 -33.45 5.41
CA ASN A 710 -3.51 -34.68 4.81
C ASN A 710 -3.56 -34.72 3.26
N GLY A 711 -3.23 -33.59 2.62
CA GLY A 711 -3.24 -33.47 1.15
C GLY A 711 -4.64 -33.39 0.52
N ARG A 712 -5.71 -33.39 1.31
CA ARG A 712 -7.08 -33.14 0.84
C ARG A 712 -7.47 -31.68 1.09
N LYS A 713 -8.31 -31.14 0.20
CA LYS A 713 -8.95 -29.84 0.35
C LYS A 713 -10.44 -30.06 0.59
N LEU A 714 -10.97 -29.44 1.63
CA LEU A 714 -12.39 -29.49 1.96
C LEU A 714 -12.88 -28.07 2.19
N GLU A 715 -14.09 -27.79 1.72
CA GLU A 715 -14.82 -26.59 2.10
C GLU A 715 -15.14 -26.61 3.60
N GLN A 716 -14.97 -25.46 4.26
CA GLN A 716 -15.28 -25.28 5.67
C GLN A 716 -15.87 -23.89 5.88
N LEU A 717 -16.87 -23.79 6.75
CA LEU A 717 -17.44 -22.51 7.15
C LEU A 717 -16.77 -22.02 8.44
N ILE A 718 -16.55 -20.72 8.56
CA ILE A 718 -16.25 -20.07 9.84
C ILE A 718 -17.47 -19.23 10.21
N LEU A 719 -18.16 -19.59 11.29
CA LEU A 719 -19.34 -18.86 11.73
C LEU A 719 -18.92 -17.55 12.40
N GLU A 720 -19.46 -16.44 11.90
CA GLU A 720 -19.26 -15.10 12.48
C GLU A 720 -20.41 -14.77 13.43
N ASN A 721 -21.63 -15.18 13.08
CA ASN A 721 -22.82 -14.99 13.90
C ASN A 721 -23.90 -16.03 13.54
N TYR A 722 -24.87 -16.25 14.41
CA TYR A 722 -26.02 -17.11 14.15
C TYR A 722 -27.27 -16.60 14.86
N ILE A 723 -28.44 -16.99 14.35
CA ILE A 723 -29.75 -16.65 14.92
C ILE A 723 -30.51 -17.94 15.12
N ILE A 724 -30.95 -18.15 16.37
CA ILE A 724 -31.88 -19.21 16.74
C ILE A 724 -33.28 -18.60 16.73
N HIS A 725 -34.23 -19.29 16.07
CA HIS A 725 -35.63 -18.90 16.00
C HIS A 725 -36.49 -19.62 17.01
#